data_AF-A0A1F2TIG8-F1
#
_entry.id   AF-A0A1F2TIG8-F1
#
_cell.length_a   1.000
_cell.length_b   1.000
_cell.length_c   1.000
_cell.angle_alpha   90.00
_cell.angle_beta   90.00
_cell.angle_gamma   90.00
#
_symmetry.space_group_name_H-M   'P 1'
#
loop_
_entity.id
_entity.type
_entity.pdbx_description
1 polymer ?
#
loop_
_entity_poly.entity_id
_entity_poly.type
_entity_poly.pdbx_seq_one_letter_code
_entity_poly.pdbx_strand_id
1 'polypeptide(L)'
;MLALGSFIAADEKRAEVLFQAAMAKETVEGNLQGAIALYESVVSEAGASRALAARALLRMAECHQKLGDARARQIFEQVVRDYGDQTAAVAEAQAHLVSLSPAADASGMVFRKLWPDQKSSYEVAEGSVSPDGRYISYPDYATGNLMVHDLVTGRDRPLTNTGYTAAPGDTAQLSAISRDGKNVAYGWDNGAANRYELRVVSLQSDGFPPPRTLFHHDDVGFLVPFDWSPDGKWVAVWLQRKDRTSQLGLVSTLDGSLRVLKSVDWRGPTRMSFSPDGRYLAFDLRTSDSDANERDVFVLTVDASGEFHVVDSPGHDRLMGWSPDGTRLLFASDRTGTLGLWGLPIAAGRSQGTPALIKPDIPAASIGVTASGALFTVSLIGGGDIKMASLDLETGKLLKAPISAMRLVGSSRTPDWSPDGKFLAYLADRDRALVVVIRAVDTGELREVPVDLDYIGVLRWASDSRSFVGKGNSKGRAGVYRIDASTGKSTPLHITPATGLSMAQLSPDGEKLYYWGGPGDILRGNEGAVFLERDLASGHERELFRGPGPAFPELSPDGRFLAGTSYDDRSKSSTLILIPVMGGQPKELLRLNDPQRFDRWGYVTWTPDGRSVIVPLHGDESRAASVSHDLMLIPIDGRAPRKLELDTRNLNRGGVRVHPDGRQIAFSTGGGRRSEVWVLENFLPTPGAAK
;
A
#
# COMPACT_ATOMS: atom_id res chain seq x y z
N MET A 1 23.45 21.97 65.31
CA MET A 1 23.07 22.41 63.95
C MET A 1 24.05 23.40 63.29
N LEU A 2 25.00 24.02 64.01
CA LEU A 2 25.94 24.98 63.40
C LEU A 2 27.13 24.37 62.64
N ALA A 3 27.46 23.08 62.85
CA ALA A 3 28.58 22.42 62.17
C ALA A 3 28.25 21.88 60.76
N LEU A 4 27.02 21.45 60.47
CA LEU A 4 26.67 20.93 59.13
C LEU A 4 26.58 22.03 58.06
N GLY A 5 26.18 23.26 58.44
CA GLY A 5 26.08 24.38 57.50
C GLY A 5 27.44 24.92 57.02
N SER A 6 28.51 24.76 57.82
CA SER A 6 29.85 25.21 57.43
C SER A 6 30.58 24.27 56.48
N PHE A 7 30.27 22.96 56.48
CA PHE A 7 30.88 21.99 55.55
C PHE A 7 30.28 22.10 54.14
N ILE A 8 28.95 22.21 54.02
CA ILE A 8 28.27 22.35 52.72
C ILE A 8 28.72 23.62 51.98
N ALA A 9 28.90 24.73 52.70
CA ALA A 9 29.37 25.98 52.11
C ALA A 9 30.87 25.97 51.75
N ALA A 10 31.67 25.11 52.38
CA ALA A 10 33.08 24.95 52.06
C ALA A 10 33.29 24.10 50.80
N ASP A 11 32.50 23.03 50.64
CA ASP A 11 32.52 22.16 49.46
C ASP A 11 32.02 22.90 48.21
N GLU A 12 30.95 23.70 48.31
CA GLU A 12 30.44 24.48 47.18
C GLU A 12 31.44 25.56 46.71
N LYS A 13 32.13 26.24 47.65
CA LYS A 13 33.21 27.18 47.31
C LYS A 13 34.40 26.50 46.64
N ARG A 14 34.74 25.29 47.07
CA ARG A 14 35.82 24.51 46.49
C ARG A 14 35.48 24.02 45.08
N ALA A 15 34.25 23.55 44.87
CA ALA A 15 33.75 23.14 43.56
C ALA A 15 33.72 24.31 42.55
N GLU A 16 33.36 25.53 42.98
CA GLU A 16 33.41 26.70 42.11
C GLU A 16 34.86 27.07 41.73
N VAL A 17 35.82 26.98 42.66
CA VAL A 17 37.24 27.19 42.35
C VAL A 17 37.75 26.16 41.35
N LEU A 18 37.35 24.89 41.50
CA LEU A 18 37.68 23.83 40.53
C LEU A 18 37.04 24.08 39.16
N PHE A 19 35.82 24.61 39.11
CA PHE A 19 35.14 24.95 37.86
C PHE A 19 35.86 26.07 37.11
N GLN A 20 36.31 27.11 37.81
CA GLN A 20 37.12 28.18 37.21
C GLN A 20 38.49 27.66 36.73
N ALA A 21 39.13 26.76 37.49
CA ALA A 21 40.37 26.13 37.07
C ALA A 21 40.19 25.24 35.82
N ALA A 22 39.07 24.50 35.73
CA ALA A 22 38.71 23.70 34.57
C ALA A 22 38.50 24.58 33.32
N MET A 23 37.78 25.70 33.47
CA MET A 23 37.58 26.66 32.38
C MET A 23 38.90 27.28 31.90
N ALA A 24 39.81 27.62 32.80
CA ALA A 24 41.12 28.14 32.44
C ALA A 24 41.95 27.09 31.67
N LYS A 25 41.93 25.83 32.11
CA LYS A 25 42.57 24.73 31.37
C LYS A 25 41.97 24.51 29.99
N GLU A 26 40.65 24.61 29.86
CA GLU A 26 39.96 24.44 28.58
C GLU A 26 40.29 25.58 27.61
N THR A 27 40.15 26.83 28.05
CA THR A 27 40.12 28.00 27.15
C THR A 27 41.45 28.73 27.02
N VAL A 28 42.28 28.73 28.07
CA VAL A 28 43.57 29.44 28.09
C VAL A 28 44.71 28.50 27.73
N GLU A 29 44.75 27.32 28.34
CA GLU A 29 45.81 26.34 28.08
C GLU A 29 45.53 25.40 26.91
N GLY A 30 44.27 25.31 26.45
CA GLY A 30 43.83 24.38 25.41
C GLY A 30 43.95 22.90 25.80
N ASN A 31 44.14 22.60 27.09
CA ASN A 31 44.33 21.25 27.61
C ASN A 31 42.97 20.61 27.93
N LEU A 32 42.30 20.11 26.89
CA LEU A 32 40.95 19.54 26.99
C LEU A 32 40.89 18.30 27.91
N GLN A 33 41.90 17.43 27.89
CA GLN A 33 41.95 16.25 28.77
C GLN A 33 42.11 16.64 30.25
N GLY A 34 42.97 17.63 30.53
CA GLY A 34 43.13 18.19 31.87
C GLY A 34 41.89 18.94 32.36
N ALA A 35 41.17 19.60 31.46
CA ALA A 35 39.89 20.25 31.77
C ALA A 35 38.80 19.22 32.10
N ILE A 36 38.69 18.12 31.35
CA ILE A 36 37.73 17.03 31.60
C ILE A 36 37.91 16.46 33.02
N ALA A 37 39.13 16.12 33.42
CA ALA A 37 39.39 15.58 34.77
C ALA A 37 38.99 16.56 35.90
N LEU A 38 39.16 17.87 35.66
CA LEU A 38 38.72 18.90 36.60
C LEU A 38 37.19 19.04 36.60
N TYR A 39 36.52 18.98 35.45
CA TYR A 39 35.05 18.99 35.38
C TYR A 39 34.42 17.76 36.06
N GLU A 40 35.01 16.57 35.91
CA GLU A 40 34.59 15.37 36.66
C GLU A 40 34.69 15.60 38.17
N SER A 41 35.79 16.23 38.63
CA SER A 41 35.97 16.59 40.03
C SER A 41 34.91 17.60 40.51
N VAL A 42 34.58 18.60 39.69
CA VAL A 42 33.49 19.57 39.98
C VAL A 42 32.15 18.85 40.13
N VAL A 43 31.81 17.93 39.23
CA VAL A 43 30.54 17.18 39.31
C VAL A 43 30.47 16.35 40.59
N SER A 44 31.60 15.78 41.04
CA SER A 44 31.67 15.02 42.28
C SER A 44 31.64 15.89 43.55
N GLU A 45 32.21 17.09 43.50
CA GLU A 45 32.34 18.01 44.64
C GLU A 45 31.22 19.08 44.70
N ALA A 46 30.36 19.20 43.69
CA ALA A 46 29.30 20.21 43.61
C ALA A 46 28.25 20.16 44.75
N GLY A 47 28.23 19.08 45.53
CA GLY A 47 27.34 18.92 46.68
C GLY A 47 25.86 19.04 46.28
N ALA A 48 25.13 19.98 46.90
CA ALA A 48 23.73 20.25 46.59
C ALA A 48 23.53 21.16 45.36
N SER A 49 24.61 21.71 44.78
CA SER A 49 24.55 22.73 43.72
C SER A 49 24.32 22.09 42.34
N ARG A 50 23.06 21.75 42.06
CA ARG A 50 22.64 21.14 40.78
C ARG A 50 22.96 22.02 39.56
N ALA A 51 22.89 23.34 39.72
CA ALA A 51 23.22 24.29 38.67
C ALA A 51 24.71 24.24 38.29
N LEU A 52 25.61 24.11 39.27
CA LEU A 52 27.05 23.98 39.03
C LEU A 52 27.38 22.64 38.38
N ALA A 53 26.77 21.55 38.85
CA ALA A 53 26.94 20.22 38.27
C ALA A 53 26.47 20.16 36.80
N ALA A 54 25.32 20.76 36.47
CA ALA A 54 24.81 20.83 35.10
C ALA A 54 25.75 21.61 34.16
N ARG A 55 26.28 22.75 34.62
CA ARG A 55 27.26 23.55 33.86
C ARG A 55 28.57 22.79 33.65
N ALA A 56 29.06 22.08 34.66
CA ALA A 56 30.27 21.27 34.56
C ALA A 56 30.12 20.11 33.56
N LEU A 57 28.99 19.39 33.60
CA LEU A 57 28.67 18.32 32.65
C LEU A 57 28.59 18.82 31.21
N LEU A 58 27.97 19.99 31.00
CA LEU A 58 27.85 20.60 29.69
C LEU A 58 29.23 20.92 29.09
N ARG A 59 30.10 21.59 29.86
CA ARG A 59 31.47 21.91 29.43
C ARG A 59 32.33 20.68 29.22
N MET A 60 32.14 19.65 30.05
CA MET A 60 32.80 18.35 29.88
C MET A 60 32.38 17.68 28.58
N ALA A 61 31.08 17.70 28.24
CA ALA A 61 30.56 17.18 26.98
C ALA A 61 31.11 17.93 25.76
N GLU A 62 31.22 19.25 25.83
CA GLU A 62 31.85 20.08 24.80
C GLU A 62 33.33 19.72 24.60
N CYS A 63 34.07 19.46 25.68
CA CYS A 63 35.47 19.01 25.60
C CYS A 63 35.58 17.64 24.91
N HIS A 64 34.73 16.68 25.28
CA HIS A 64 34.66 15.38 24.59
C HIS A 64 34.29 15.53 23.10
N GLN A 65 33.37 16.45 22.78
CA GLN A 65 32.99 16.75 21.39
C GLN A 65 34.17 17.31 20.59
N LYS A 66 34.93 18.27 21.15
CA LYS A 66 36.15 18.83 20.53
C LYS A 66 37.25 17.77 20.32
N LEU A 67 37.27 16.72 21.15
CA LEU A 67 38.19 15.59 21.03
C LEU A 67 37.67 14.46 20.12
N GLY A 68 36.45 14.57 19.58
CA GLY A 68 35.82 13.53 18.76
C GLY A 68 35.42 12.26 19.54
N ASP A 69 35.24 12.37 20.85
CA ASP A 69 34.91 11.25 21.73
C ASP A 69 33.39 10.99 21.75
N ALA A 70 32.99 9.74 21.53
CA ALA A 70 31.61 9.28 21.55
C ALA A 70 30.88 9.52 22.88
N ARG A 71 31.61 9.71 23.99
CA ARG A 71 31.05 10.06 25.31
C ARG A 71 30.35 11.42 25.33
N ALA A 72 30.68 12.34 24.43
CA ALA A 72 30.07 13.67 24.38
C ALA A 72 28.52 13.59 24.32
N ARG A 73 28.01 12.71 23.45
CA ARG A 73 26.57 12.49 23.27
C ARG A 73 25.91 11.98 24.55
N GLN A 74 26.53 11.02 25.21
CA GLN A 74 26.00 10.41 26.44
C GLN A 74 25.88 11.45 27.57
N ILE A 75 26.85 12.37 27.67
CA ILE A 75 26.86 13.41 28.70
C ILE A 75 25.81 14.49 28.38
N PHE A 76 25.63 14.90 27.12
CA PHE A 76 24.53 15.82 26.76
C PHE A 76 23.15 15.20 27.02
N GLU A 77 22.95 13.91 26.72
CA GLU A 77 21.72 13.17 27.06
C GLU A 77 21.50 13.10 28.58
N GLN A 78 22.58 12.94 29.36
CA GLN A 78 22.54 12.98 30.82
C GLN A 78 22.09 14.35 31.36
N VAL A 79 22.58 15.45 30.80
CA VAL A 79 22.15 16.81 31.20
C VAL A 79 20.65 17.00 30.96
N VAL A 80 20.13 16.58 29.80
CA VAL A 80 18.70 16.69 29.47
C VAL A 80 17.83 15.83 30.39
N ARG A 81 18.27 14.60 30.69
CA ARG A 81 17.49 13.65 31.49
C ARG A 81 17.51 14.00 32.99
N ASP A 82 18.67 14.31 33.53
CA ASP A 82 18.88 14.36 34.98
C ASP A 82 18.83 15.79 35.56
N TYR A 83 18.87 16.83 34.71
CA TYR A 83 18.87 18.25 35.10
C TYR A 83 17.78 19.07 34.38
N GLY A 84 16.60 18.48 34.16
CA GLY A 84 15.46 19.13 33.51
C GLY A 84 15.00 20.46 34.15
N ASP A 85 15.34 20.68 35.42
CA ASP A 85 15.11 21.93 36.17
C ASP A 85 16.08 23.07 35.78
N GLN A 86 17.21 22.77 35.13
CA GLN A 86 18.24 23.71 34.70
C GLN A 86 18.04 24.10 33.22
N THR A 87 17.00 24.89 32.95
CA THR A 87 16.48 25.17 31.59
C THR A 87 17.53 25.65 30.58
N ALA A 88 18.49 26.49 31.01
CA ALA A 88 19.55 26.98 30.13
C ALA A 88 20.53 25.87 29.70
N ALA A 89 20.98 25.05 30.65
CA ALA A 89 21.90 23.94 30.37
C ALA A 89 21.24 22.85 29.51
N VAL A 90 19.94 22.60 29.72
CA VAL A 90 19.15 21.65 28.91
C VAL A 90 19.01 22.14 27.47
N ALA A 91 18.69 23.42 27.27
CA ALA A 91 18.56 24.00 25.93
C ALA A 91 19.88 23.92 25.14
N GLU A 92 21.00 24.20 25.80
CA GLU A 92 22.34 24.12 25.20
C GLU A 92 22.72 22.66 24.89
N ALA A 93 22.49 21.73 25.82
CA ALA A 93 22.72 20.30 25.59
C ALA A 93 21.88 19.75 24.42
N GLN A 94 20.63 20.17 24.28
CA GLN A 94 19.77 19.81 23.15
C GLN A 94 20.33 20.33 21.81
N ALA A 95 20.83 21.58 21.78
CA ALA A 95 21.46 22.14 20.58
C ALA A 95 22.71 21.33 20.16
N HIS A 96 23.52 20.89 21.12
CA HIS A 96 24.67 20.04 20.85
C HIS A 96 24.29 18.63 20.37
N LEU A 97 23.23 18.01 20.92
CA LEU A 97 22.74 16.70 20.46
C LEU A 97 22.25 16.71 19.01
N VAL A 98 21.66 17.83 18.58
CA VAL A 98 21.33 18.05 17.16
C VAL A 98 22.61 18.05 16.31
N SER A 99 23.67 18.74 16.76
CA SER A 99 24.95 18.82 16.04
C SER A 99 25.74 17.49 16.00
N LEU A 100 25.56 16.62 16.99
CA LEU A 100 26.26 15.33 17.15
C LEU A 100 25.52 14.14 16.51
N SER A 101 24.47 14.40 15.74
CA SER A 101 23.81 13.36 14.96
C SER A 101 24.76 12.88 13.84
N PRO A 102 24.77 11.56 13.49
CA PRO A 102 25.70 11.02 12.50
C PRO A 102 25.70 11.84 11.21
N ALA A 103 26.90 12.13 10.70
CA ALA A 103 27.12 12.95 9.52
C ALA A 103 26.26 12.46 8.35
N ALA A 104 25.30 13.31 7.98
CA ALA A 104 24.41 13.13 6.85
C ALA A 104 25.21 13.11 5.54
N ASP A 105 24.84 12.21 4.65
CA ASP A 105 25.08 12.39 3.22
C ASP A 105 24.61 13.80 2.81
N ALA A 106 25.30 14.39 1.84
CA ALA A 106 25.41 15.83 1.54
C ALA A 106 24.12 16.61 1.18
N SER A 107 22.96 16.27 1.72
CA SER A 107 21.71 17.04 1.62
C SER A 107 21.02 17.34 2.97
N GLY A 108 21.47 16.79 4.11
CA GLY A 108 20.81 16.99 5.41
C GLY A 108 19.37 16.42 5.51
N MET A 109 18.90 15.78 4.44
CA MET A 109 17.57 15.20 4.28
C MET A 109 17.48 13.85 4.97
N VAL A 110 16.42 13.64 5.77
CA VAL A 110 16.22 12.37 6.51
C VAL A 110 15.01 11.65 5.93
N PHE A 111 15.22 10.46 5.38
CA PHE A 111 14.14 9.58 4.93
C PHE A 111 14.17 8.27 5.71
N ARG A 112 13.15 8.02 6.54
CA ARG A 112 13.13 6.85 7.41
C ARG A 112 11.76 6.25 7.57
N LYS A 113 11.73 4.95 7.80
CA LYS A 113 10.53 4.21 8.14
C LYS A 113 10.13 4.55 9.57
N LEU A 114 8.85 4.89 9.76
CA LEU A 114 8.32 5.34 11.04
C LEU A 114 7.35 4.30 11.65
N TRP A 115 6.56 3.61 10.82
CA TRP A 115 5.59 2.63 11.29
C TRP A 115 5.57 1.40 10.37
N PRO A 116 6.20 0.27 10.75
CA PRO A 116 6.32 -0.92 9.91
C PRO A 116 5.08 -1.84 9.96
N ASP A 117 4.88 -2.64 8.91
CA ASP A 117 4.10 -3.90 8.92
C ASP A 117 2.64 -3.81 9.42
N GLN A 118 1.87 -2.82 8.95
CA GLN A 118 0.45 -2.69 9.31
C GLN A 118 -0.42 -3.83 8.76
N LYS A 119 -1.46 -4.23 9.51
CA LYS A 119 -2.40 -5.29 9.07
C LYS A 119 -3.28 -4.79 7.92
N SER A 120 -3.80 -5.73 7.13
CA SER A 120 -4.59 -5.44 5.92
C SER A 120 -5.99 -4.90 6.12
N SER A 121 -6.46 -4.78 7.35
CA SER A 121 -7.70 -4.08 7.63
C SER A 121 -7.52 -2.57 7.75
N TYR A 122 -6.27 -2.08 7.77
CA TYR A 122 -5.95 -0.65 7.91
C TYR A 122 -5.62 -0.06 6.54
N GLU A 123 -6.41 0.91 6.09
CA GLU A 123 -6.04 1.73 4.93
C GLU A 123 -5.42 3.03 5.46
N VAL A 124 -4.16 2.97 5.89
CA VAL A 124 -3.45 4.15 6.44
C VAL A 124 -3.35 5.30 5.42
N ALA A 125 -3.34 4.96 4.13
CA ALA A 125 -3.39 5.94 3.03
C ALA A 125 -4.72 6.72 2.95
N GLU A 126 -5.78 6.21 3.56
CA GLU A 126 -7.09 6.85 3.71
C GLU A 126 -7.18 7.73 4.99
N GLY A 127 -6.05 7.82 5.69
CA GLY A 127 -5.83 8.60 6.88
C GLY A 127 -5.25 9.98 6.63
N SER A 128 -4.94 10.66 7.74
CA SER A 128 -4.16 11.89 7.72
C SER A 128 -3.24 11.98 8.94
N VAL A 129 -2.13 12.70 8.79
CA VAL A 129 -1.22 13.03 9.90
C VAL A 129 -1.61 14.33 10.59
N SER A 130 -1.48 14.39 11.92
CA SER A 130 -1.71 15.62 12.67
C SER A 130 -0.65 16.69 12.34
N PRO A 131 -0.98 17.99 12.51
CA PRO A 131 -0.06 19.08 12.18
C PRO A 131 1.28 19.03 12.90
N ASP A 132 1.32 18.48 14.12
CA ASP A 132 2.52 18.27 14.93
C ASP A 132 3.29 16.97 14.61
N GLY A 133 2.77 16.14 13.70
CA GLY A 133 3.37 14.87 13.31
C GLY A 133 3.22 13.75 14.35
N ARG A 134 2.41 13.94 15.40
CA ARG A 134 2.25 12.95 16.48
C ARG A 134 1.24 11.85 16.17
N TYR A 135 0.12 12.19 15.56
CA TYR A 135 -1.01 11.30 15.38
C TYR A 135 -1.25 10.97 13.91
N ILE A 136 -1.63 9.74 13.62
CA ILE A 136 -2.13 9.32 12.30
C ILE A 136 -3.53 8.73 12.47
N SER A 137 -4.53 9.33 11.85
CA SER A 137 -5.88 8.75 11.78
C SER A 137 -5.96 7.71 10.68
N TYR A 138 -6.78 6.66 10.83
CA TYR A 138 -7.02 5.66 9.77
C TYR A 138 -8.32 4.88 10.04
N PRO A 139 -9.04 4.43 9.00
CA PRO A 139 -10.16 3.50 9.16
C PRO A 139 -9.65 2.07 9.42
N ASP A 140 -10.30 1.35 10.34
CA ASP A 140 -10.13 -0.09 10.55
C ASP A 140 -11.38 -0.84 10.09
N TYR A 141 -11.34 -1.36 8.87
CA TYR A 141 -12.47 -2.07 8.26
C TYR A 141 -12.80 -3.40 8.95
N ALA A 142 -11.91 -3.95 9.77
CA ALA A 142 -12.22 -5.15 10.55
C ALA A 142 -13.21 -4.87 11.68
N THR A 143 -13.18 -3.66 12.23
CA THR A 143 -14.06 -3.25 13.32
C THR A 143 -15.09 -2.19 12.90
N GLY A 144 -14.89 -1.54 11.75
CA GLY A 144 -15.69 -0.41 11.27
C GLY A 144 -15.34 0.93 11.94
N ASN A 145 -14.34 0.96 12.81
CA ASN A 145 -13.99 2.15 13.59
C ASN A 145 -13.03 3.09 12.87
N LEU A 146 -13.13 4.37 13.20
CA LEU A 146 -12.05 5.31 13.00
C LEU A 146 -11.04 5.14 14.14
N MET A 147 -9.78 4.95 13.79
CA MET A 147 -8.66 4.75 14.71
C MET A 147 -7.70 5.93 14.66
N VAL A 148 -6.89 6.06 15.71
CA VAL A 148 -5.72 6.94 15.71
C VAL A 148 -4.52 6.21 16.32
N HIS A 149 -3.38 6.35 15.65
CA HIS A 149 -2.07 5.90 16.14
C HIS A 149 -1.30 7.07 16.73
N ASP A 150 -0.75 6.91 17.92
CA ASP A 150 0.17 7.87 18.54
C ASP A 150 1.62 7.42 18.29
N LEU A 151 2.33 8.14 17.41
CA LEU A 151 3.71 7.86 17.01
C LEU A 151 4.73 8.04 18.13
N VAL A 152 4.38 8.77 19.19
CA VAL A 152 5.26 8.95 20.36
C VAL A 152 5.18 7.73 21.27
N THR A 153 3.98 7.19 21.49
CA THR A 153 3.77 6.06 22.41
C THR A 153 3.72 4.71 21.72
N GLY A 154 3.56 4.69 20.39
CA GLY A 154 3.37 3.49 19.56
C GLY A 154 2.03 2.80 19.76
N ARG A 155 1.01 3.49 20.29
CA ARG A 155 -0.28 2.90 20.66
C ARG A 155 -1.40 3.34 19.73
N ASP A 156 -2.24 2.38 19.37
CA ASP A 156 -3.50 2.61 18.67
C ASP A 156 -4.64 2.79 19.66
N ARG A 157 -5.58 3.70 19.36
CA ARG A 157 -6.86 3.78 20.05
C ARG A 157 -7.99 4.12 19.09
N PRO A 158 -9.19 3.56 19.31
CA PRO A 158 -10.36 3.93 18.54
C PRO A 158 -10.88 5.32 18.94
N LEU A 159 -11.35 6.10 17.96
CA LEU A 159 -12.07 7.36 18.13
C LEU A 159 -13.59 7.17 18.10
N THR A 160 -14.05 6.10 17.47
CA THR A 160 -15.46 5.69 17.42
C THR A 160 -15.63 4.32 18.07
N ASN A 161 -16.85 3.96 18.45
CA ASN A 161 -17.17 2.62 18.93
C ASN A 161 -18.38 2.06 18.20
N THR A 162 -18.12 1.26 17.18
CA THR A 162 -19.12 0.62 16.33
C THR A 162 -19.36 -0.83 16.76
N GLY A 163 -18.35 -1.46 17.38
CA GLY A 163 -18.35 -2.89 17.71
C GLY A 163 -18.60 -3.79 16.49
N TYR A 164 -18.83 -5.08 16.74
CA TYR A 164 -19.38 -6.01 15.72
C TYR A 164 -20.92 -5.94 15.62
N THR A 165 -21.56 -5.06 16.40
CA THR A 165 -23.02 -4.95 16.55
C THR A 165 -23.65 -3.87 15.67
N ALA A 166 -22.85 -3.11 14.92
CA ALA A 166 -23.35 -2.16 13.95
C ALA A 166 -24.05 -2.88 12.78
N ALA A 167 -24.99 -2.21 12.10
CA ALA A 167 -25.65 -2.83 10.95
C ALA A 167 -24.60 -3.18 9.88
N PRO A 168 -24.78 -4.25 9.09
CA PRO A 168 -23.88 -4.52 7.97
C PRO A 168 -23.69 -3.27 7.10
N GLY A 169 -22.45 -2.77 7.01
CA GLY A 169 -22.12 -1.54 6.26
C GLY A 169 -21.87 -0.29 7.11
N ASP A 170 -22.12 -0.32 8.42
CA ASP A 170 -21.76 0.80 9.31
C ASP A 170 -20.24 0.88 9.52
N THR A 171 -19.56 1.77 8.79
CA THR A 171 -18.10 1.88 8.84
C THR A 171 -17.59 3.31 8.65
N ALA A 172 -16.54 3.65 9.39
CA ALA A 172 -15.72 4.81 9.09
C ALA A 172 -14.99 4.61 7.76
N GLN A 173 -14.81 5.71 7.05
CA GLN A 173 -14.11 5.82 5.76
C GLN A 173 -12.96 6.84 5.91
N LEU A 174 -12.45 7.35 4.79
CA LEU A 174 -11.38 8.36 4.74
C LEU A 174 -11.57 9.49 5.76
N SER A 175 -10.45 9.96 6.32
CA SER A 175 -10.43 10.93 7.42
C SER A 175 -9.39 12.04 7.25
N ALA A 176 -9.68 13.20 7.84
CA ALA A 176 -8.83 14.38 7.86
C ALA A 176 -8.79 15.01 9.27
N ILE A 177 -7.60 15.11 9.86
CA ILE A 177 -7.34 15.79 11.13
C ILE A 177 -7.34 17.31 10.91
N SER A 178 -8.00 18.05 11.79
CA SER A 178 -8.08 19.52 11.73
C SER A 178 -6.72 20.18 11.94
N ARG A 179 -6.55 21.39 11.41
CA ARG A 179 -5.28 22.14 11.50
C ARG A 179 -4.86 22.56 12.91
N ASP A 180 -5.79 22.56 13.86
CA ASP A 180 -5.49 22.74 15.27
C ASP A 180 -5.19 21.42 16.02
N GLY A 181 -5.28 20.28 15.33
CA GLY A 181 -5.03 18.94 15.91
C GLY A 181 -6.10 18.50 16.91
N LYS A 182 -7.29 19.11 16.93
CA LYS A 182 -8.31 18.81 17.95
C LYS A 182 -9.44 17.93 17.47
N ASN A 183 -9.72 17.87 16.18
CA ASN A 183 -10.86 17.18 15.61
C ASN A 183 -10.44 16.32 14.42
N VAL A 184 -11.25 15.32 14.11
CA VAL A 184 -11.11 14.50 12.90
C VAL A 184 -12.43 14.52 12.15
N ALA A 185 -12.42 14.98 10.91
CA ALA A 185 -13.52 14.80 9.97
C ALA A 185 -13.35 13.44 9.30
N TYR A 186 -14.45 12.71 9.11
CA TYR A 186 -14.40 11.39 8.47
C TYR A 186 -15.70 11.11 7.72
N GLY A 187 -15.59 10.36 6.63
CA GLY A 187 -16.75 9.78 5.96
C GLY A 187 -17.32 8.64 6.80
N TRP A 188 -18.63 8.49 6.78
CA TRP A 188 -19.33 7.42 7.48
C TRP A 188 -20.36 6.79 6.55
N ASP A 189 -20.18 5.51 6.27
CA ASP A 189 -21.20 4.70 5.62
C ASP A 189 -22.21 4.29 6.69
N ASN A 190 -23.45 4.78 6.58
CA ASN A 190 -24.53 4.43 7.48
C ASN A 190 -25.38 3.35 6.82
N GLY A 191 -24.98 2.09 7.01
CA GLY A 191 -25.66 0.93 6.45
C GLY A 191 -27.10 0.83 6.94
N ALA A 192 -27.36 1.19 8.20
CA ALA A 192 -28.72 1.19 8.76
C ALA A 192 -29.66 2.17 8.04
N ALA A 193 -29.15 3.32 7.62
CA ALA A 193 -29.91 4.34 6.91
C ALA A 193 -29.67 4.35 5.39
N ASN A 194 -28.84 3.44 4.86
CA ASN A 194 -28.44 3.35 3.46
C ASN A 194 -27.98 4.71 2.87
N ARG A 195 -27.10 5.42 3.59
CA ARG A 195 -26.60 6.75 3.18
C ARG A 195 -25.18 7.01 3.67
N TYR A 196 -24.51 7.94 3.00
CA TYR A 196 -23.21 8.46 3.44
C TYR A 196 -23.36 9.77 4.23
N GLU A 197 -22.54 9.92 5.26
CA GLU A 197 -22.50 11.09 6.13
C GLU A 197 -21.06 11.61 6.26
N LEU A 198 -20.89 12.93 6.32
CA LEU A 198 -19.67 13.55 6.84
C LEU A 198 -19.85 13.76 8.34
N ARG A 199 -18.97 13.20 9.15
CA ARG A 199 -18.98 13.33 10.61
C ARG A 199 -17.70 13.96 11.12
N VAL A 200 -17.78 14.54 12.32
CA VAL A 200 -16.63 15.06 13.07
C VAL A 200 -16.62 14.49 14.48
N VAL A 201 -15.44 14.10 14.93
CA VAL A 201 -15.19 13.60 16.28
C VAL A 201 -13.98 14.31 16.91
N SER A 202 -14.00 14.46 18.24
CA SER A 202 -12.87 15.03 19.00
C SER A 202 -11.70 14.05 19.03
N LEU A 203 -10.50 14.55 18.74
CA LEU A 203 -9.23 13.82 18.91
C LEU A 203 -8.72 13.90 20.35
N GLN A 204 -9.16 14.88 21.14
CA GLN A 204 -8.61 15.20 22.46
C GLN A 204 -9.34 14.51 23.63
N SER A 205 -10.47 13.87 23.37
CA SER A 205 -11.29 13.26 24.41
C SER A 205 -10.82 11.85 24.74
N ASP A 206 -10.73 11.55 26.03
CA ASP A 206 -10.60 10.17 26.52
C ASP A 206 -11.93 9.42 26.30
N GLY A 207 -11.86 8.17 25.85
CA GLY A 207 -13.04 7.36 25.54
C GLY A 207 -13.64 7.62 24.16
N PHE A 208 -14.96 7.48 24.02
CA PHE A 208 -15.70 7.56 22.76
C PHE A 208 -16.62 8.78 22.73
N PRO A 209 -16.11 9.97 22.39
CA PRO A 209 -16.95 11.16 22.30
C PRO A 209 -18.04 11.00 21.23
N PRO A 210 -19.27 11.50 21.45
CA PRO A 210 -20.32 11.39 20.46
C PRO A 210 -19.95 12.17 19.19
N PRO A 211 -19.97 11.54 18.00
CA PRO A 211 -19.67 12.24 16.78
C PRO A 211 -20.80 13.20 16.40
N ARG A 212 -20.44 14.33 15.80
CA ARG A 212 -21.40 15.26 15.19
C ARG A 212 -21.47 15.01 13.69
N THR A 213 -22.65 14.67 13.18
CA THR A 213 -22.90 14.68 11.73
C THR A 213 -22.88 16.12 11.23
N LEU A 214 -21.93 16.43 10.35
CA LEU A 214 -21.83 17.73 9.69
C LEU A 214 -22.73 17.82 8.47
N PHE A 215 -22.73 16.79 7.63
CA PHE A 215 -23.44 16.83 6.36
C PHE A 215 -23.92 15.45 5.96
N HIS A 216 -25.12 15.40 5.41
CA HIS A 216 -25.65 14.25 4.69
C HIS A 216 -26.68 14.75 3.68
N HIS A 217 -26.86 14.02 2.59
CA HIS A 217 -27.91 14.32 1.62
C HIS A 217 -28.30 13.03 0.87
N ASP A 218 -29.59 12.85 0.59
CA ASP A 218 -30.12 11.58 0.09
C ASP A 218 -29.63 11.22 -1.32
N ASP A 219 -29.18 12.21 -2.09
CA ASP A 219 -28.62 12.00 -3.42
C ASP A 219 -27.10 11.73 -3.42
N VAL A 220 -26.42 11.82 -2.28
CA VAL A 220 -25.00 11.56 -2.16
C VAL A 220 -24.80 10.06 -1.95
N GLY A 221 -24.11 9.44 -2.91
CA GLY A 221 -23.79 8.01 -2.91
C GLY A 221 -22.40 7.69 -2.39
N PHE A 222 -21.53 8.68 -2.22
CA PHE A 222 -20.19 8.55 -1.63
C PHE A 222 -19.63 9.94 -1.29
N LEU A 223 -18.88 10.07 -0.20
CA LEU A 223 -18.22 11.33 0.19
C LEU A 223 -16.93 11.07 0.95
N VAL A 224 -15.92 11.88 0.65
CA VAL A 224 -14.57 11.81 1.24
C VAL A 224 -14.14 13.20 1.72
N PRO A 225 -13.78 13.36 3.00
CA PRO A 225 -13.05 14.53 3.47
C PRO A 225 -11.54 14.40 3.20
N PHE A 226 -10.93 15.47 2.69
CA PHE A 226 -9.50 15.48 2.37
C PHE A 226 -8.66 16.41 3.25
N ASP A 227 -9.14 17.62 3.55
CA ASP A 227 -8.39 18.61 4.33
C ASP A 227 -9.33 19.62 4.99
N TRP A 228 -8.86 20.26 6.04
CA TRP A 228 -9.54 21.37 6.72
C TRP A 228 -8.97 22.70 6.24
N SER A 229 -9.83 23.72 6.13
CA SER A 229 -9.33 25.07 5.94
C SER A 229 -8.46 25.47 7.14
N PRO A 230 -7.43 26.32 6.95
CA PRO A 230 -6.56 26.76 8.05
C PRO A 230 -7.31 27.43 9.21
N ASP A 231 -8.44 28.07 8.93
CA ASP A 231 -9.31 28.69 9.93
C ASP A 231 -10.34 27.73 10.55
N GLY A 232 -10.37 26.45 10.13
CA GLY A 232 -11.25 25.41 10.64
C GLY A 232 -12.71 25.54 10.26
N LYS A 233 -13.08 26.49 9.39
CA LYS A 233 -14.48 26.74 9.00
C LYS A 233 -15.00 25.81 7.91
N TRP A 234 -14.11 25.18 7.14
CA TRP A 234 -14.48 24.36 6.00
C TRP A 234 -13.73 23.03 6.01
N VAL A 235 -14.41 21.98 5.57
CA VAL A 235 -13.80 20.71 5.18
C VAL A 235 -13.89 20.60 3.66
N ALA A 236 -12.75 20.43 2.99
CA ALA A 236 -12.71 20.15 1.57
C ALA A 236 -13.11 18.69 1.34
N VAL A 237 -14.11 18.49 0.50
CA VAL A 237 -14.70 17.19 0.21
C VAL A 237 -14.72 16.89 -1.28
N TRP A 238 -14.54 15.62 -1.62
CA TRP A 238 -15.02 15.08 -2.87
C TRP A 238 -16.29 14.28 -2.59
N LEU A 239 -17.30 14.43 -3.42
CA LEU A 239 -18.54 13.67 -3.30
C LEU A 239 -18.97 13.15 -4.68
N GLN A 240 -19.57 11.98 -4.67
CA GLN A 240 -20.24 11.38 -5.81
C GLN A 240 -21.73 11.26 -5.49
N ARG A 241 -22.55 11.76 -6.40
CA ARG A 241 -24.00 11.65 -6.35
C ARG A 241 -24.47 10.34 -6.97
N LYS A 242 -25.69 9.92 -6.63
CA LYS A 242 -26.32 8.68 -7.12
C LYS A 242 -26.57 8.67 -8.63
N ASP A 243 -26.64 9.84 -9.26
CA ASP A 243 -26.66 10.02 -10.71
C ASP A 243 -25.27 9.89 -11.37
N ARG A 244 -24.24 9.58 -10.57
CA ARG A 244 -22.81 9.47 -10.91
C ARG A 244 -22.10 10.80 -11.16
N THR A 245 -22.75 11.93 -10.95
CA THR A 245 -22.09 13.24 -10.96
C THR A 245 -21.09 13.31 -9.80
N SER A 246 -19.85 13.71 -10.09
CA SER A 246 -18.78 13.85 -9.09
C SER A 246 -18.36 15.30 -8.93
N GLN A 247 -18.15 15.75 -7.69
CA GLN A 247 -17.96 17.17 -7.38
C GLN A 247 -16.90 17.38 -6.29
N LEU A 248 -16.12 18.44 -6.45
CA LEU A 248 -15.31 19.04 -5.40
C LEU A 248 -16.13 20.11 -4.70
N GLY A 249 -16.09 20.13 -3.37
CA GLY A 249 -16.85 21.09 -2.58
C GLY A 249 -16.25 21.36 -1.21
N LEU A 250 -16.86 22.32 -0.52
CA LEU A 250 -16.53 22.69 0.84
C LEU A 250 -17.78 22.50 1.72
N VAL A 251 -17.65 21.76 2.81
CA VAL A 251 -18.70 21.65 3.82
C VAL A 251 -18.35 22.56 4.99
N SER A 252 -19.28 23.43 5.35
CA SER A 252 -19.17 24.33 6.49
C SER A 252 -19.18 23.54 7.80
N THR A 253 -18.21 23.82 8.67
CA THR A 253 -18.13 23.18 9.98
C THR A 253 -19.10 23.80 10.98
N LEU A 254 -19.68 24.96 10.67
CA LEU A 254 -20.66 25.64 11.50
C LEU A 254 -22.04 25.00 11.36
N ASP A 255 -22.54 24.95 10.12
CA ASP A 255 -23.94 24.63 9.80
C ASP A 255 -24.11 23.45 8.83
N GLY A 256 -23.02 22.85 8.35
CA GLY A 256 -23.09 21.71 7.44
C GLY A 256 -23.40 22.06 6.00
N SER A 257 -23.51 23.34 5.64
CA SER A 257 -23.83 23.75 4.28
C SER A 257 -22.74 23.34 3.28
N LEU A 258 -23.16 22.79 2.13
CA LEU A 258 -22.27 22.40 1.04
C LEU A 258 -22.16 23.55 0.02
N ARG A 259 -20.93 23.99 -0.23
CA ARG A 259 -20.56 24.85 -1.35
C ARG A 259 -19.84 24.03 -2.42
N VAL A 260 -20.49 23.80 -3.56
CA VAL A 260 -19.85 23.14 -4.71
C VAL A 260 -18.87 24.12 -5.37
N LEU A 261 -17.66 23.65 -5.64
CA LEU A 261 -16.62 24.43 -6.30
C LEU A 261 -16.48 24.05 -7.78
N LYS A 262 -16.49 22.74 -8.09
CA LYS A 262 -16.27 22.23 -9.44
C LYS A 262 -16.87 20.82 -9.61
N SER A 263 -17.41 20.54 -10.79
CA SER A 263 -17.74 19.17 -11.21
C SER A 263 -16.53 18.51 -11.89
N VAL A 264 -16.31 17.23 -11.60
CA VAL A 264 -15.15 16.43 -12.05
C VAL A 264 -15.60 15.06 -12.55
N ASP A 265 -14.68 14.33 -13.19
CA ASP A 265 -14.89 12.94 -13.59
C ASP A 265 -15.16 12.02 -12.39
N TRP A 266 -15.78 10.86 -12.64
CA TRP A 266 -16.30 9.94 -11.62
C TRP A 266 -15.22 9.37 -10.68
N ARG A 267 -13.94 9.43 -11.06
CA ARG A 267 -12.81 8.99 -10.24
C ARG A 267 -12.32 10.02 -9.23
N GLY A 268 -12.63 11.29 -9.44
CA GLY A 268 -12.20 12.38 -8.56
C GLY A 268 -10.68 12.49 -8.36
N PRO A 269 -10.27 13.31 -7.38
CA PRO A 269 -8.87 13.50 -7.03
C PRO A 269 -8.37 12.38 -6.12
N THR A 270 -7.06 12.06 -6.17
CA THR A 270 -6.45 11.20 -5.14
C THR A 270 -6.10 11.97 -3.87
N ARG A 271 -5.88 13.28 -4.00
CA ARG A 271 -5.68 14.20 -2.88
C ARG A 271 -6.21 15.57 -3.19
N MET A 272 -6.58 16.27 -2.13
CA MET A 272 -6.94 17.68 -2.17
C MET A 272 -6.42 18.37 -0.91
N SER A 273 -5.85 19.56 -1.00
CA SER A 273 -5.26 20.25 0.15
C SER A 273 -5.34 21.76 0.04
N PHE A 274 -5.72 22.40 1.16
CA PHE A 274 -5.71 23.85 1.26
C PHE A 274 -4.28 24.39 1.29
N SER A 275 -4.07 25.53 0.64
CA SER A 275 -2.87 26.32 0.89
C SER A 275 -2.80 26.75 2.35
N PRO A 276 -1.60 26.95 2.93
CA PRO A 276 -1.47 27.37 4.33
C PRO A 276 -2.17 28.70 4.66
N ASP A 277 -2.34 29.58 3.68
CA ASP A 277 -3.07 30.84 3.79
C ASP A 277 -4.60 30.70 3.58
N GLY A 278 -5.08 29.52 3.21
CA GLY A 278 -6.50 29.20 3.02
C GLY A 278 -7.14 29.81 1.78
N ARG A 279 -6.38 30.44 0.88
CA ARG A 279 -6.91 31.09 -0.33
C ARG A 279 -7.06 30.15 -1.52
N TYR A 280 -6.32 29.05 -1.53
CA TYR A 280 -6.25 28.12 -2.65
C TYR A 280 -6.49 26.68 -2.21
N LEU A 281 -6.94 25.87 -3.16
CA LEU A 281 -7.15 24.44 -3.02
C LEU A 281 -6.41 23.73 -4.15
N ALA A 282 -5.40 22.95 -3.82
CA ALA A 282 -4.69 22.11 -4.78
C ALA A 282 -5.32 20.72 -4.82
N PHE A 283 -5.33 20.11 -6.00
CA PHE A 283 -5.79 18.73 -6.19
C PHE A 283 -5.18 18.14 -7.46
N ASP A 284 -5.12 16.81 -7.55
CA ASP A 284 -4.78 16.12 -8.79
C ASP A 284 -6.04 15.60 -9.50
N LEU A 285 -6.08 15.62 -10.83
CA LEU A 285 -7.16 15.01 -11.62
C LEU A 285 -6.60 14.21 -12.77
N ARG A 286 -7.36 13.20 -13.18
CA ARG A 286 -7.08 12.46 -14.42
C ARG A 286 -7.28 13.36 -15.62
N THR A 287 -6.35 13.31 -16.57
CA THR A 287 -6.40 14.14 -17.79
C THR A 287 -6.49 13.34 -19.09
N SER A 288 -6.39 12.01 -19.01
CA SER A 288 -6.41 11.10 -20.17
C SER A 288 -7.47 10.01 -20.05
N ASP A 289 -8.20 9.77 -21.14
CA ASP A 289 -9.14 8.64 -21.27
C ASP A 289 -8.47 7.33 -21.67
N SER A 290 -7.28 7.41 -22.27
CA SER A 290 -6.49 6.24 -22.64
C SER A 290 -5.57 5.76 -21.54
N ASP A 291 -5.09 6.65 -20.67
CA ASP A 291 -4.29 6.28 -19.51
C ASP A 291 -5.08 6.56 -18.23
N ALA A 292 -5.54 5.47 -17.61
CA ALA A 292 -6.31 5.48 -16.39
C ALA A 292 -5.59 6.13 -15.19
N ASN A 293 -4.27 6.25 -15.25
CA ASN A 293 -3.41 6.72 -14.18
C ASN A 293 -2.87 8.13 -14.43
N GLU A 294 -2.82 8.60 -15.68
CA GLU A 294 -2.31 9.93 -16.08
C GLU A 294 -3.08 11.04 -15.36
N ARG A 295 -2.35 11.81 -14.56
CA ARG A 295 -2.89 12.83 -13.67
C ARG A 295 -2.02 14.05 -13.72
N ASP A 296 -2.68 15.19 -13.65
CA ASP A 296 -2.08 16.51 -13.55
C ASP A 296 -2.48 17.19 -12.25
N VAL A 297 -1.71 18.20 -11.84
CA VAL A 297 -1.97 18.97 -10.62
C VAL A 297 -2.56 20.34 -10.97
N PHE A 298 -3.65 20.66 -10.29
CA PHE A 298 -4.44 21.88 -10.45
C PHE A 298 -4.49 22.66 -9.15
N VAL A 299 -4.68 23.97 -9.27
CA VAL A 299 -4.94 24.89 -8.16
C VAL A 299 -6.19 25.69 -8.47
N LEU A 300 -7.16 25.66 -7.56
CA LEU A 300 -8.38 26.43 -7.62
C LEU A 300 -8.41 27.48 -6.51
N THR A 301 -8.95 28.66 -6.78
CA THR A 301 -9.26 29.61 -5.72
C THR A 301 -10.43 29.11 -4.87
N VAL A 302 -10.36 29.31 -3.55
CA VAL A 302 -11.43 28.85 -2.63
C VAL A 302 -12.77 29.54 -2.89
N ASP A 303 -12.75 30.72 -3.53
CA ASP A 303 -13.93 31.41 -3.98
C ASP A 303 -14.49 30.93 -5.34
N ALA A 304 -13.84 29.96 -5.98
CA ALA A 304 -14.12 29.44 -7.33
C ALA A 304 -14.05 30.49 -8.46
N SER A 305 -13.38 31.62 -8.24
CA SER A 305 -13.15 32.65 -9.26
C SER A 305 -12.09 32.28 -10.31
N GLY A 306 -11.21 31.32 -10.03
CA GLY A 306 -10.16 30.91 -10.98
C GLY A 306 -9.57 29.53 -10.72
N GLU A 307 -9.20 28.87 -11.82
CA GLU A 307 -8.50 27.58 -11.83
C GLU A 307 -7.21 27.68 -12.65
N PHE A 308 -6.15 27.07 -12.14
CA PHE A 308 -4.83 27.06 -12.75
C PHE A 308 -4.34 25.63 -12.89
N HIS A 309 -4.00 25.25 -14.12
CA HIS A 309 -3.25 24.04 -14.41
C HIS A 309 -1.78 24.31 -14.10
N VAL A 310 -1.24 23.73 -13.03
CA VAL A 310 0.09 24.12 -12.50
C VAL A 310 1.18 23.12 -12.82
N VAL A 311 0.84 21.84 -13.03
CA VAL A 311 1.74 20.81 -13.53
C VAL A 311 1.03 20.11 -14.67
N ASP A 312 1.54 20.27 -15.90
CA ASP A 312 1.01 19.72 -17.15
C ASP A 312 2.05 18.83 -17.86
N SER A 313 2.64 17.89 -17.12
CA SER A 313 3.79 17.13 -17.61
C SER A 313 3.37 15.73 -18.05
N PRO A 314 4.08 15.09 -19.01
CA PRO A 314 3.77 13.74 -19.49
C PRO A 314 4.05 12.61 -18.45
N GLY A 315 4.13 12.95 -17.17
CA GLY A 315 4.31 12.02 -16.06
C GLY A 315 3.06 11.96 -15.18
N HIS A 316 2.92 10.89 -14.42
CA HIS A 316 1.80 10.74 -13.50
C HIS A 316 2.00 11.62 -12.26
N ASP A 317 1.36 12.79 -12.23
CA ASP A 317 1.56 13.80 -11.19
C ASP A 317 0.50 13.68 -10.09
N ARG A 318 0.91 13.16 -8.91
CA ARG A 318 0.03 12.99 -7.74
C ARG A 318 0.34 14.03 -6.68
N LEU A 319 -0.67 14.74 -6.17
CA LEU A 319 -0.48 15.78 -5.16
C LEU A 319 0.03 15.16 -3.85
N MET A 320 1.13 15.70 -3.32
CA MET A 320 1.67 15.30 -2.01
C MET A 320 1.28 16.29 -0.91
N GLY A 321 1.17 17.59 -1.25
CA GLY A 321 0.72 18.66 -0.36
C GLY A 321 1.38 20.00 -0.67
N TRP A 322 1.18 20.98 0.21
CA TRP A 322 1.87 22.27 0.18
C TRP A 322 3.09 22.26 1.09
N SER A 323 4.12 23.04 0.76
CA SER A 323 5.11 23.44 1.76
C SER A 323 4.45 24.28 2.86
N PRO A 324 4.92 24.24 4.12
CA PRO A 324 4.28 24.98 5.22
C PRO A 324 4.24 26.49 5.03
N ASP A 325 5.20 27.04 4.29
CA ASP A 325 5.26 28.47 3.92
C ASP A 325 4.33 28.84 2.76
N GLY A 326 3.69 27.86 2.12
CA GLY A 326 2.78 28.04 0.99
C GLY A 326 3.47 28.42 -0.32
N THR A 327 4.80 28.45 -0.36
CA THR A 327 5.56 28.90 -1.55
C THR A 327 5.78 27.80 -2.58
N ARG A 328 5.51 26.53 -2.24
CA ARG A 328 5.71 25.38 -3.13
C ARG A 328 4.57 24.38 -3.02
N LEU A 329 4.25 23.79 -4.16
CA LEU A 329 3.49 22.54 -4.23
C LEU A 329 4.45 21.36 -4.34
N LEU A 330 4.15 20.32 -3.57
CA LEU A 330 4.84 19.05 -3.57
C LEU A 330 3.97 18.02 -4.27
N PHE A 331 4.57 17.26 -5.18
CA PHE A 331 3.87 16.23 -5.91
C PHE A 331 4.83 15.10 -6.31
N ALA A 332 4.30 13.91 -6.52
CA ALA A 332 5.10 12.76 -6.96
C ALA A 332 4.90 12.50 -8.45
N SER A 333 5.99 12.30 -9.18
CA SER A 333 6.01 12.14 -10.63
C SER A 333 7.04 11.11 -11.06
N ASP A 334 6.72 10.32 -12.08
CA ASP A 334 7.60 9.32 -12.69
C ASP A 334 8.21 9.80 -14.00
N ARG A 335 8.20 11.11 -14.24
CA ARG A 335 8.83 11.72 -15.42
C ARG A 335 10.32 11.37 -15.60
N THR A 336 10.97 10.81 -14.58
CA THR A 336 12.36 10.32 -14.59
C THR A 336 12.48 8.79 -14.69
N GLY A 337 11.40 8.06 -14.97
CA GLY A 337 11.37 6.59 -15.05
C GLY A 337 11.09 5.89 -13.71
N THR A 338 11.39 6.53 -12.59
CA THR A 338 10.92 6.13 -11.25
C THR A 338 10.21 7.28 -10.55
N LEU A 339 9.36 6.94 -9.58
CA LEU A 339 8.58 7.86 -8.78
C LEU A 339 9.48 8.74 -7.90
N GLY A 340 9.58 10.03 -8.25
CA GLY A 340 10.30 11.04 -7.48
C GLY A 340 9.38 12.07 -6.84
N LEU A 341 9.84 12.70 -5.76
CA LEU A 341 9.24 13.87 -5.14
C LEU A 341 9.73 15.12 -5.86
N TRP A 342 8.81 15.95 -6.31
CA TRP A 342 9.09 17.20 -7.00
C TRP A 342 8.48 18.37 -6.25
N GLY A 343 9.18 19.50 -6.31
CA GLY A 343 8.70 20.79 -5.81
C GLY A 343 8.49 21.75 -6.96
N LEU A 344 7.32 22.37 -7.01
CA LEU A 344 7.01 23.46 -7.93
C LEU A 344 6.78 24.76 -7.13
N PRO A 345 7.54 25.83 -7.37
CA PRO A 345 7.27 27.12 -6.76
C PRO A 345 5.92 27.68 -7.22
N ILE A 346 5.13 28.22 -6.29
CA ILE A 346 3.80 28.78 -6.52
C ILE A 346 3.75 30.20 -5.97
N ALA A 347 3.16 31.12 -6.74
CA ALA A 347 2.79 32.45 -6.29
C ALA A 347 1.41 32.82 -6.82
N ALA A 348 0.56 33.35 -5.95
CA ALA A 348 -0.82 33.72 -6.26
C ALA A 348 -1.63 32.61 -6.98
N GLY A 349 -1.41 31.34 -6.58
CA GLY A 349 -2.07 30.17 -7.16
C GLY A 349 -1.50 29.67 -8.49
N ARG A 350 -0.43 30.31 -9.01
CA ARG A 350 0.17 29.99 -10.32
C ARG A 350 1.58 29.46 -10.17
N SER A 351 1.98 28.59 -11.09
CA SER A 351 3.36 28.09 -11.21
C SER A 351 4.35 29.23 -11.46
N GLN A 352 5.49 29.16 -10.77
CA GLN A 352 6.62 30.08 -10.92
C GLN A 352 7.86 29.25 -11.28
N GLY A 353 8.19 29.22 -12.57
CA GLY A 353 9.29 28.39 -13.09
C GLY A 353 8.91 26.93 -13.26
N THR A 354 9.92 26.06 -13.28
CA THR A 354 9.75 24.63 -13.57
C THR A 354 9.85 23.78 -12.30
N PRO A 355 9.19 22.61 -12.26
CA PRO A 355 9.37 21.67 -11.16
C PRO A 355 10.83 21.20 -11.02
N ALA A 356 11.30 21.09 -9.79
CA ALA A 356 12.61 20.55 -9.46
C ALA A 356 12.49 19.23 -8.69
N LEU A 357 13.33 18.25 -9.02
CA LEU A 357 13.41 16.99 -8.29
C LEU A 357 14.01 17.27 -6.91
N ILE A 358 13.28 16.90 -5.86
CA ILE A 358 13.71 17.00 -4.46
C ILE A 358 14.35 15.68 -4.04
N LYS A 359 13.66 14.56 -4.30
CA LYS A 359 14.11 13.23 -3.89
C LYS A 359 13.64 12.16 -4.88
N PRO A 360 14.52 11.32 -5.44
CA PRO A 360 14.10 10.15 -6.21
C PRO A 360 13.60 9.03 -5.29
N ASP A 361 12.85 8.08 -5.85
CA ASP A 361 12.42 6.84 -5.21
C ASP A 361 11.66 7.09 -3.90
N ILE A 362 10.47 7.65 -4.05
CA ILE A 362 9.52 7.84 -2.95
C ILE A 362 8.25 6.99 -3.16
N PRO A 363 7.56 6.61 -2.06
CA PRO A 363 6.24 5.98 -2.16
C PRO A 363 5.22 6.91 -2.82
N ALA A 364 4.25 6.33 -3.51
CA ALA A 364 3.31 7.08 -4.34
C ALA A 364 2.16 7.77 -3.58
N ALA A 365 1.91 7.39 -2.32
CA ALA A 365 0.78 7.89 -1.52
C ALA A 365 1.27 8.78 -0.37
N SER A 366 0.61 9.93 -0.18
CA SER A 366 0.85 10.85 0.93
C SER A 366 -0.29 10.80 1.94
N ILE A 367 0.05 10.86 3.22
CA ILE A 367 -0.91 11.06 4.33
C ILE A 367 -0.80 12.47 4.95
N GLY A 368 0.17 13.28 4.50
CA GLY A 368 0.17 14.73 4.72
C GLY A 368 1.55 15.32 4.92
N VAL A 369 1.58 16.65 4.92
CA VAL A 369 2.75 17.46 5.29
C VAL A 369 2.45 18.12 6.63
N THR A 370 3.35 17.96 7.60
CA THR A 370 3.20 18.57 8.93
C THR A 370 3.46 20.08 8.89
N ALA A 371 3.12 20.79 9.97
CA ALA A 371 3.42 22.21 10.11
C ALA A 371 4.94 22.51 10.11
N SER A 372 5.76 21.53 10.52
CA SER A 372 7.22 21.61 10.46
C SER A 372 7.80 21.32 9.07
N GLY A 373 6.98 20.84 8.12
CA GLY A 373 7.42 20.51 6.76
C GLY A 373 7.91 19.08 6.57
N ALA A 374 7.65 18.18 7.52
CA ALA A 374 7.88 16.75 7.32
C ALA A 374 6.77 16.16 6.43
N LEU A 375 7.14 15.39 5.42
CA LEU A 375 6.21 14.70 4.52
C LEU A 375 6.06 13.26 4.98
N PHE A 376 4.82 12.83 5.21
CA PHE A 376 4.48 11.46 5.55
C PHE A 376 3.92 10.73 4.33
N THR A 377 4.51 9.59 4.00
CA THR A 377 4.12 8.75 2.85
C THR A 377 3.81 7.33 3.28
N VAL A 378 3.02 6.63 2.46
CA VAL A 378 2.64 5.24 2.69
C VAL A 378 3.11 4.37 1.54
N SER A 379 3.76 3.26 1.88
CA SER A 379 4.08 2.17 0.96
C SER A 379 3.14 1.00 1.22
N LEU A 380 2.50 0.50 0.17
CA LEU A 380 1.76 -0.77 0.23
C LEU A 380 2.74 -1.92 -0.02
N ILE A 381 2.84 -2.82 0.95
CA ILE A 381 3.73 -3.98 0.94
C ILE A 381 2.90 -5.25 1.06
N GLY A 382 3.09 -6.19 0.14
CA GLY A 382 2.28 -7.41 0.11
C GLY A 382 0.89 -7.19 -0.51
N GLY A 383 0.12 -8.28 -0.57
CA GLY A 383 -1.07 -8.41 -1.42
C GLY A 383 -1.01 -9.60 -2.39
N GLY A 384 -0.01 -10.48 -2.25
CA GLY A 384 0.27 -11.58 -3.18
C GLY A 384 1.76 -11.79 -3.35
N ASP A 385 2.36 -12.77 -2.67
CA ASP A 385 3.73 -13.23 -2.96
C ASP A 385 3.68 -14.43 -3.90
N ILE A 386 4.59 -14.49 -4.87
CA ILE A 386 4.84 -15.72 -5.62
C ILE A 386 5.81 -16.59 -4.81
N LYS A 387 5.34 -17.76 -4.39
CA LYS A 387 6.17 -18.77 -3.73
C LYS A 387 6.50 -19.90 -4.69
N MET A 388 7.70 -20.46 -4.51
CA MET A 388 8.15 -21.66 -5.20
C MET A 388 8.42 -22.76 -4.18
N ALA A 389 7.97 -23.97 -4.47
CA ALA A 389 8.20 -25.15 -3.64
C ALA A 389 8.72 -26.30 -4.50
N SER A 390 9.59 -27.13 -3.93
CA SER A 390 9.99 -28.39 -4.55
C SER A 390 9.19 -29.53 -3.95
N LEU A 391 8.52 -30.30 -4.80
CA LEU A 391 7.60 -31.36 -4.41
C LEU A 391 7.88 -32.61 -5.24
N ASP A 392 7.74 -33.77 -4.61
CA ASP A 392 7.65 -35.04 -5.30
C ASP A 392 6.17 -35.38 -5.52
N LEU A 393 5.71 -35.33 -6.78
CA LEU A 393 4.34 -35.65 -7.15
C LEU A 393 4.00 -37.14 -7.01
N GLU A 394 5.00 -38.03 -7.04
CA GLU A 394 4.80 -39.46 -6.86
C GLU A 394 4.54 -39.81 -5.40
N THR A 395 5.19 -39.14 -4.45
CA THR A 395 4.98 -39.40 -3.01
C THR A 395 4.04 -38.40 -2.35
N GLY A 396 3.80 -37.25 -2.99
CA GLY A 396 3.07 -36.11 -2.42
C GLY A 396 3.87 -35.32 -1.38
N LYS A 397 5.16 -35.63 -1.20
CA LYS A 397 6.01 -35.06 -0.14
C LYS A 397 6.81 -33.87 -0.62
N LEU A 398 7.01 -32.93 0.29
CA LEU A 398 7.85 -31.77 0.06
C LEU A 398 9.33 -32.17 0.05
N LEU A 399 10.03 -31.80 -1.02
CA LEU A 399 11.47 -32.01 -1.15
C LEU A 399 12.26 -30.90 -0.45
N LYS A 400 11.75 -29.66 -0.48
CA LYS A 400 12.33 -28.48 0.18
C LYS A 400 11.24 -27.51 0.61
N ALA A 401 11.45 -26.82 1.73
CA ALA A 401 10.56 -25.77 2.23
C ALA A 401 10.25 -24.72 1.14
N PRO A 402 9.01 -24.16 1.07
CA PRO A 402 8.69 -23.15 0.08
C PRO A 402 9.50 -21.89 0.32
N ILE A 403 10.11 -21.36 -0.73
CA ILE A 403 10.83 -20.09 -0.71
C ILE A 403 10.01 -19.04 -1.43
N SER A 404 10.02 -17.80 -0.94
CA SER A 404 9.48 -16.67 -1.72
C SER A 404 10.35 -16.47 -2.95
N ALA A 405 9.73 -16.41 -4.13
CA ALA A 405 10.46 -16.08 -5.36
C ALA A 405 11.07 -14.67 -5.29
N MET A 406 10.45 -13.76 -4.49
CA MET A 406 11.02 -12.51 -3.99
C MET A 406 10.16 -11.89 -2.86
N ARG A 407 10.71 -10.93 -2.09
CA ARG A 407 9.95 -9.94 -1.29
C ARG A 407 9.77 -8.68 -2.15
N LEU A 408 8.65 -8.59 -2.84
CA LEU A 408 8.38 -7.50 -3.79
C LEU A 408 7.58 -6.36 -3.15
N VAL A 409 7.83 -5.13 -3.63
CA VAL A 409 6.94 -3.98 -3.40
C VAL A 409 5.77 -4.11 -4.39
N GLY A 410 4.52 -4.12 -3.90
CA GLY A 410 3.30 -4.34 -4.69
C GLY A 410 2.68 -5.74 -4.61
N SER A 411 1.55 -5.96 -5.29
CA SER A 411 0.85 -7.26 -5.39
C SER A 411 1.32 -8.04 -6.63
N SER A 412 1.70 -9.31 -6.47
CA SER A 412 2.02 -10.21 -7.58
C SER A 412 0.99 -11.35 -7.68
N ARG A 413 0.58 -11.69 -8.91
CA ARG A 413 -0.53 -12.63 -9.17
C ARG A 413 -0.25 -13.50 -10.39
N THR A 414 -1.04 -14.57 -10.51
CA THR A 414 -1.10 -15.46 -11.69
C THR A 414 0.28 -15.95 -12.17
N PRO A 415 1.05 -16.67 -11.32
CA PRO A 415 2.30 -17.26 -11.79
C PRO A 415 2.03 -18.26 -12.92
N ASP A 416 2.99 -18.43 -13.83
CA ASP A 416 2.99 -19.49 -14.84
C ASP A 416 4.40 -19.80 -15.34
N TRP A 417 4.70 -21.09 -15.50
CA TRP A 417 5.99 -21.55 -16.01
C TRP A 417 5.98 -21.56 -17.53
N SER A 418 7.08 -21.16 -18.15
CA SER A 418 7.24 -21.38 -19.58
C SER A 418 7.24 -22.88 -19.88
N PRO A 419 6.63 -23.33 -20.99
CA PRO A 419 6.61 -24.74 -21.36
C PRO A 419 7.99 -25.39 -21.48
N ASP A 420 9.02 -24.62 -21.81
CA ASP A 420 10.43 -25.07 -21.83
C ASP A 420 11.08 -25.16 -20.44
N GLY A 421 10.39 -24.73 -19.37
CA GLY A 421 10.85 -24.76 -17.98
C GLY A 421 11.92 -23.72 -17.63
N LYS A 422 12.27 -22.82 -18.54
CA LYS A 422 13.37 -21.86 -18.31
C LYS A 422 12.94 -20.59 -17.60
N PHE A 423 11.65 -20.28 -17.58
CA PHE A 423 11.14 -19.02 -17.06
C PHE A 423 9.90 -19.20 -16.18
N LEU A 424 9.79 -18.36 -15.16
CA LEU A 424 8.57 -18.13 -14.40
C LEU A 424 8.06 -16.73 -14.72
N ALA A 425 6.82 -16.62 -15.19
CA ALA A 425 6.16 -15.34 -15.40
C ALA A 425 5.09 -15.09 -14.34
N TYR A 426 4.86 -13.83 -13.98
CA TYR A 426 3.75 -13.41 -13.14
C TYR A 426 3.37 -11.95 -13.43
N LEU A 427 2.13 -11.59 -13.11
CA LEU A 427 1.67 -10.22 -13.17
C LEU A 427 2.07 -9.50 -11.88
N ALA A 428 2.59 -8.29 -11.99
CA ALA A 428 2.88 -7.43 -10.85
C ALA A 428 2.23 -6.06 -11.02
N ASP A 429 1.57 -5.60 -9.96
CA ASP A 429 1.09 -4.22 -9.85
C ASP A 429 2.28 -3.34 -9.44
N ARG A 430 2.69 -2.43 -10.32
CA ARG A 430 3.77 -1.46 -10.08
C ARG A 430 3.21 -0.05 -10.04
N ASP A 431 2.49 0.31 -8.97
CA ASP A 431 1.93 1.63 -8.61
C ASP A 431 1.26 2.52 -9.71
N ARG A 432 1.29 2.10 -10.99
CA ARG A 432 1.15 2.87 -12.25
C ARG A 432 1.02 2.01 -13.53
N ALA A 433 1.44 0.75 -13.55
CA ALA A 433 1.21 -0.15 -14.69
C ALA A 433 1.12 -1.61 -14.26
N LEU A 434 0.32 -2.40 -14.99
CA LEU A 434 0.41 -3.84 -14.93
C LEU A 434 1.63 -4.26 -15.76
N VAL A 435 2.60 -4.93 -15.13
CA VAL A 435 3.77 -5.45 -15.85
C VAL A 435 3.81 -6.96 -15.77
N VAL A 436 4.32 -7.59 -16.82
CA VAL A 436 4.68 -9.00 -16.79
C VAL A 436 6.12 -9.10 -16.31
N VAL A 437 6.34 -9.73 -15.16
CA VAL A 437 7.69 -10.03 -14.68
C VAL A 437 8.05 -11.44 -15.13
N ILE A 438 9.22 -11.59 -15.75
CA ILE A 438 9.75 -12.88 -16.20
C ILE A 438 11.06 -13.13 -15.46
N ARG A 439 11.11 -14.24 -14.72
CA ARG A 439 12.27 -14.70 -13.95
C ARG A 439 12.93 -15.89 -14.63
N ALA A 440 14.22 -15.83 -14.88
CA ALA A 440 15.01 -16.99 -15.30
C ALA A 440 15.14 -17.99 -14.14
N VAL A 441 14.94 -19.28 -14.41
CA VAL A 441 14.91 -20.31 -13.37
C VAL A 441 16.30 -20.62 -12.83
N ASP A 442 17.29 -20.67 -13.71
CA ASP A 442 18.69 -21.01 -13.43
C ASP A 442 19.47 -19.89 -12.73
N THR A 443 19.39 -18.67 -13.24
CA THR A 443 20.13 -17.50 -12.72
C THR A 443 19.33 -16.73 -11.67
N GLY A 444 18.00 -16.80 -11.74
CA GLY A 444 17.12 -15.96 -10.94
C GLY A 444 16.99 -14.51 -11.41
N GLU A 445 17.62 -14.16 -12.54
CA GLU A 445 17.52 -12.83 -13.14
C GLU A 445 16.08 -12.50 -13.51
N LEU A 446 15.72 -11.23 -13.33
CA LEU A 446 14.39 -10.70 -13.59
C LEU A 446 14.45 -9.74 -14.77
N ARG A 447 13.43 -9.83 -15.63
CA ARG A 447 13.10 -8.78 -16.59
C ARG A 447 11.64 -8.40 -16.45
N GLU A 448 11.36 -7.11 -16.49
CA GLU A 448 10.00 -6.59 -16.54
C GLU A 448 9.63 -6.26 -17.98
N VAL A 449 8.44 -6.68 -18.40
CA VAL A 449 7.90 -6.48 -19.74
C VAL A 449 6.61 -5.66 -19.59
N PRO A 450 6.66 -4.35 -19.88
CA PRO A 450 5.47 -3.52 -19.95
C PRO A 450 4.52 -4.05 -21.04
N VAL A 451 3.21 -3.98 -20.80
CA VAL A 451 2.19 -4.45 -21.75
C VAL A 451 1.30 -3.31 -22.19
N ASP A 452 0.89 -3.32 -23.45
CA ASP A 452 0.00 -2.31 -24.08
C ASP A 452 -1.50 -2.58 -23.85
N LEU A 453 -1.84 -3.12 -22.67
CA LEU A 453 -3.20 -3.45 -22.24
C LEU A 453 -3.56 -2.71 -20.95
N ASP A 454 -4.79 -2.18 -20.89
CA ASP A 454 -5.33 -1.46 -19.74
C ASP A 454 -5.64 -2.42 -18.56
N TYR A 455 -5.84 -3.70 -18.88
CA TYR A 455 -6.16 -4.75 -17.93
C TYR A 455 -5.76 -6.11 -18.50
N ILE A 456 -5.23 -6.99 -17.63
CA ILE A 456 -5.09 -8.43 -17.91
C ILE A 456 -5.65 -9.19 -16.70
N GLY A 457 -6.50 -10.18 -16.96
CA GLY A 457 -7.11 -11.01 -15.93
C GLY A 457 -6.18 -12.12 -15.43
N VAL A 458 -6.02 -13.15 -16.26
CA VAL A 458 -5.13 -14.30 -16.01
C VAL A 458 -4.15 -14.39 -17.17
N LEU A 459 -2.86 -14.41 -16.84
CA LEU A 459 -1.78 -14.60 -17.79
C LEU A 459 -1.37 -16.08 -17.84
N ARG A 460 -1.24 -16.65 -19.03
CA ARG A 460 -0.70 -17.99 -19.28
C ARG A 460 0.34 -17.95 -20.37
N TRP A 461 1.41 -18.74 -20.24
CA TRP A 461 2.32 -18.97 -21.35
C TRP A 461 1.61 -19.72 -22.47
N ALA A 462 1.87 -19.33 -23.70
CA ALA A 462 1.57 -20.16 -24.85
C ALA A 462 2.60 -21.30 -24.95
N SER A 463 2.22 -22.39 -25.62
CA SER A 463 3.08 -23.56 -25.88
C SER A 463 4.41 -23.22 -26.55
N ASP A 464 4.48 -22.09 -27.27
CA ASP A 464 5.68 -21.60 -27.95
C ASP A 464 6.78 -21.04 -27.02
N SER A 465 6.53 -20.88 -25.73
CA SER A 465 7.46 -20.28 -24.74
C SER A 465 7.98 -18.88 -25.12
N ARG A 466 7.28 -18.18 -26.03
CA ARG A 466 7.65 -16.84 -26.52
C ARG A 466 6.51 -15.84 -26.41
N SER A 467 5.30 -16.31 -26.15
CA SER A 467 4.13 -15.47 -25.97
C SER A 467 3.30 -15.88 -24.77
N PHE A 468 2.48 -14.94 -24.31
CA PHE A 468 1.43 -15.15 -23.33
C PHE A 468 0.06 -15.06 -23.99
N VAL A 469 -0.93 -15.66 -23.35
CA VAL A 469 -2.35 -15.54 -23.70
C VAL A 469 -3.10 -15.13 -22.44
N GLY A 470 -4.00 -14.16 -22.59
CA GLY A 470 -4.82 -13.72 -21.48
C GLY A 470 -6.04 -12.94 -21.92
N LYS A 471 -7.06 -12.92 -21.06
CA LYS A 471 -8.15 -11.95 -21.18
C LYS A 471 -7.58 -10.57 -20.90
N GLY A 472 -7.83 -9.62 -21.79
CA GLY A 472 -7.42 -8.25 -21.61
C GLY A 472 -8.40 -7.23 -22.17
N ASN A 473 -8.08 -5.96 -21.97
CA ASN A 473 -8.77 -4.83 -22.55
C ASN A 473 -7.73 -3.84 -23.09
N SER A 474 -7.97 -3.31 -24.28
CA SER A 474 -7.18 -2.21 -24.83
C SER A 474 -8.12 -1.20 -25.48
N LYS A 475 -8.16 0.02 -24.96
CA LYS A 475 -8.97 1.14 -25.51
C LYS A 475 -10.44 0.77 -25.66
N GLY A 476 -11.00 0.09 -24.66
CA GLY A 476 -12.40 -0.34 -24.64
C GLY A 476 -12.71 -1.59 -25.46
N ARG A 477 -11.71 -2.22 -26.11
CA ARG A 477 -11.86 -3.51 -26.77
C ARG A 477 -11.55 -4.63 -25.79
N ALA A 478 -12.58 -5.17 -25.14
CA ALA A 478 -12.43 -6.36 -24.32
C ALA A 478 -12.28 -7.62 -25.20
N GLY A 479 -11.38 -8.52 -24.83
CA GLY A 479 -11.10 -9.71 -25.61
C GLY A 479 -10.04 -10.64 -25.03
N VAL A 480 -9.61 -11.58 -25.85
CA VAL A 480 -8.44 -12.42 -25.63
C VAL A 480 -7.29 -11.89 -26.48
N TYR A 481 -6.14 -11.72 -25.85
CA TYR A 481 -4.94 -11.19 -26.46
C TYR A 481 -3.80 -12.20 -26.36
N ARG A 482 -2.99 -12.25 -27.42
CA ARG A 482 -1.64 -12.81 -27.40
C ARG A 482 -0.66 -11.69 -27.13
N ILE A 483 0.28 -11.89 -26.23
CA ILE A 483 1.25 -10.88 -25.79
C ILE A 483 2.64 -11.43 -26.06
N ASP A 484 3.48 -10.72 -26.81
CA ASP A 484 4.85 -11.14 -27.04
C ASP A 484 5.68 -11.01 -25.76
N ALA A 485 6.37 -12.08 -25.34
CA ALA A 485 7.05 -12.12 -24.06
C ALA A 485 8.37 -11.33 -24.02
N SER A 486 8.85 -10.83 -25.16
CA SER A 486 10.07 -10.02 -25.26
C SER A 486 9.79 -8.52 -25.37
N THR A 487 8.70 -8.17 -26.07
CA THR A 487 8.36 -6.78 -26.39
C THR A 487 7.13 -6.28 -25.65
N GLY A 488 6.30 -7.17 -25.12
CA GLY A 488 5.03 -6.82 -24.45
C GLY A 488 3.91 -6.39 -25.39
N LYS A 489 4.16 -6.42 -26.72
CA LYS A 489 3.18 -6.05 -27.73
C LYS A 489 2.02 -7.05 -27.76
N SER A 490 0.79 -6.55 -27.71
CA SER A 490 -0.42 -7.38 -27.70
C SER A 490 -1.11 -7.41 -29.05
N THR A 491 -1.54 -8.59 -29.47
CA THR A 491 -2.36 -8.81 -30.65
C THR A 491 -3.69 -9.46 -30.26
N PRO A 492 -4.83 -8.92 -30.73
CA PRO A 492 -6.12 -9.50 -30.40
C PRO A 492 -6.31 -10.83 -31.13
N LEU A 493 -6.61 -11.90 -30.38
CA LEU A 493 -7.01 -13.20 -30.93
C LEU A 493 -8.53 -13.29 -31.12
N HIS A 494 -9.28 -12.68 -30.20
CA HIS A 494 -10.74 -12.65 -30.25
C HIS A 494 -11.26 -11.45 -29.47
N ILE A 495 -12.01 -10.55 -30.13
CA ILE A 495 -12.64 -9.39 -29.48
C ILE A 495 -14.14 -9.64 -29.41
N THR A 496 -14.74 -9.36 -28.24
CA THR A 496 -16.18 -9.51 -28.07
C THR A 496 -16.73 -8.43 -27.13
N PRO A 497 -17.92 -7.87 -27.42
CA PRO A 497 -18.60 -6.94 -26.52
C PRO A 497 -19.19 -7.65 -25.28
N ALA A 498 -19.19 -8.99 -25.23
CA ALA A 498 -19.78 -9.74 -24.13
C ALA A 498 -18.89 -9.74 -22.87
N THR A 499 -19.48 -9.44 -21.72
CA THR A 499 -18.87 -9.46 -20.38
C THR A 499 -18.46 -10.87 -19.89
N GLY A 500 -18.54 -11.89 -20.76
CA GLY A 500 -18.42 -13.30 -20.40
C GLY A 500 -17.04 -13.95 -20.57
N LEU A 501 -16.11 -13.43 -21.39
CA LEU A 501 -14.85 -14.15 -21.63
C LEU A 501 -14.09 -14.36 -20.32
N SER A 502 -13.80 -15.61 -19.96
CA SER A 502 -12.94 -15.95 -18.83
C SER A 502 -12.01 -17.11 -19.19
N MET A 503 -10.77 -17.02 -18.71
CA MET A 503 -9.71 -18.05 -18.82
C MET A 503 -9.55 -18.73 -20.18
N ALA A 504 -9.35 -17.91 -21.21
CA ALA A 504 -9.07 -18.41 -22.55
C ALA A 504 -7.69 -19.08 -22.64
N GLN A 505 -7.63 -20.21 -23.34
CA GLN A 505 -6.42 -21.01 -23.52
C GLN A 505 -6.25 -21.38 -24.99
N LEU A 506 -5.01 -21.32 -25.48
CA LEU A 506 -4.68 -21.82 -26.81
C LEU A 506 -4.48 -23.33 -26.78
N SER A 507 -4.85 -23.99 -27.86
CA SER A 507 -4.38 -25.34 -28.15
C SER A 507 -2.84 -25.38 -28.22
N PRO A 508 -2.20 -26.54 -27.99
CA PRO A 508 -0.74 -26.68 -28.08
C PRO A 508 -0.17 -26.27 -29.46
N ASP A 509 -0.92 -26.46 -30.53
CA ASP A 509 -0.57 -26.02 -31.90
C ASP A 509 -0.81 -24.52 -32.14
N GLY A 510 -1.53 -23.83 -31.25
CA GLY A 510 -1.87 -22.42 -31.36
C GLY A 510 -2.96 -22.09 -32.38
N GLU A 511 -3.62 -23.08 -32.98
CA GLU A 511 -4.64 -22.89 -34.03
C GLU A 511 -6.05 -22.65 -33.46
N LYS A 512 -6.28 -23.06 -32.22
CA LYS A 512 -7.60 -23.04 -31.59
C LYS A 512 -7.58 -22.30 -30.27
N LEU A 513 -8.70 -21.66 -29.96
CA LEU A 513 -8.94 -20.97 -28.71
C LEU A 513 -10.10 -21.61 -27.96
N TYR A 514 -9.84 -22.04 -26.72
CA TYR A 514 -10.85 -22.55 -25.80
C TYR A 514 -11.20 -21.48 -24.80
N TYR A 515 -12.48 -21.17 -24.65
CA TYR A 515 -12.95 -20.16 -23.71
C TYR A 515 -14.40 -20.39 -23.31
N TRP A 516 -14.78 -19.70 -22.24
CA TRP A 516 -16.16 -19.64 -21.80
C TRP A 516 -16.94 -18.55 -22.55
N GLY A 517 -18.14 -18.87 -23.03
CA GLY A 517 -19.07 -17.93 -23.67
C GLY A 517 -20.52 -18.15 -23.23
N GLY A 518 -21.31 -17.07 -23.09
CA GLY A 518 -22.74 -17.15 -22.82
C GLY A 518 -23.30 -16.02 -21.95
N PRO A 519 -24.63 -15.82 -21.92
CA PRO A 519 -25.31 -14.86 -21.06
C PRO A 519 -25.46 -15.43 -19.64
N GLY A 520 -24.42 -15.36 -18.83
CA GLY A 520 -24.45 -15.84 -17.45
C GLY A 520 -23.37 -15.18 -16.59
N ASP A 521 -23.69 -14.91 -15.34
CA ASP A 521 -22.72 -14.46 -14.34
C ASP A 521 -22.12 -15.72 -13.68
N ILE A 522 -20.81 -15.94 -13.84
CA ILE A 522 -20.05 -17.04 -13.23
C ILE A 522 -20.29 -17.13 -11.70
N LEU A 523 -20.74 -16.03 -11.08
CA LEU A 523 -20.98 -15.92 -9.64
C LEU A 523 -22.43 -16.17 -9.21
N ARG A 524 -23.40 -16.19 -10.14
CA ARG A 524 -24.84 -16.31 -9.84
C ARG A 524 -25.48 -17.59 -10.39
N GLY A 525 -24.73 -18.69 -10.35
CA GLY A 525 -25.19 -20.02 -10.77
C GLY A 525 -25.03 -20.20 -12.27
N ASN A 526 -24.26 -21.22 -12.67
CA ASN A 526 -23.82 -21.49 -14.04
C ASN A 526 -24.96 -21.96 -14.99
N GLU A 527 -26.20 -21.51 -14.80
CA GLU A 527 -27.31 -21.85 -15.68
C GLU A 527 -27.11 -21.21 -17.06
N GLY A 528 -26.83 -22.05 -18.07
CA GLY A 528 -26.66 -21.60 -19.47
C GLY A 528 -25.22 -21.30 -19.90
N ALA A 529 -24.21 -21.62 -19.08
CA ALA A 529 -22.80 -21.56 -19.44
C ALA A 529 -22.48 -22.48 -20.64
N VAL A 530 -21.72 -21.96 -21.61
CA VAL A 530 -21.24 -22.72 -22.78
C VAL A 530 -19.72 -22.63 -22.87
N PHE A 531 -19.07 -23.78 -23.03
CA PHE A 531 -17.65 -23.83 -23.39
C PHE A 531 -17.49 -23.97 -24.89
N LEU A 532 -16.71 -23.06 -25.47
CA LEU A 532 -16.53 -22.92 -26.90
C LEU A 532 -15.09 -23.23 -27.27
N GLU A 533 -14.94 -23.95 -28.38
CA GLU A 533 -13.73 -24.01 -29.19
C GLU A 533 -13.92 -23.06 -30.37
N ARG A 534 -12.96 -22.18 -30.60
CA ARG A 534 -12.91 -21.32 -31.78
C ARG A 534 -11.69 -21.64 -32.60
N ASP A 535 -11.90 -21.93 -33.87
CA ASP A 535 -10.84 -22.00 -34.86
C ASP A 535 -10.36 -20.58 -35.19
N LEU A 536 -9.07 -20.29 -35.00
CA LEU A 536 -8.55 -18.93 -35.14
C LEU A 536 -8.41 -18.48 -36.59
N ALA A 537 -8.29 -19.42 -37.54
CA ALA A 537 -8.15 -19.11 -38.96
C ALA A 537 -9.49 -18.75 -39.60
N SER A 538 -10.52 -19.56 -39.36
CA SER A 538 -11.86 -19.40 -39.93
C SER A 538 -12.80 -18.57 -39.05
N GLY A 539 -12.52 -18.49 -37.74
CA GLY A 539 -13.41 -17.89 -36.76
C GLY A 539 -14.64 -18.72 -36.43
N HIS A 540 -14.71 -19.97 -36.92
CA HIS A 540 -15.80 -20.89 -36.62
C HIS A 540 -15.78 -21.32 -35.16
N GLU A 541 -16.96 -21.38 -34.53
CA GLU A 541 -17.12 -21.77 -33.13
C GLU A 541 -17.88 -23.09 -33.01
N ARG A 542 -17.35 -23.99 -32.18
CA ARG A 542 -17.94 -25.28 -31.84
C ARG A 542 -18.18 -25.35 -30.34
N GLU A 543 -19.39 -25.73 -29.95
CA GLU A 543 -19.74 -26.00 -28.56
C GLU A 543 -19.13 -27.32 -28.09
N LEU A 544 -18.35 -27.26 -27.01
CA LEU A 544 -17.76 -28.43 -26.37
C LEU A 544 -18.59 -28.95 -25.20
N PHE A 545 -19.25 -28.04 -24.49
CA PHE A 545 -20.01 -28.39 -23.30
C PHE A 545 -21.07 -27.33 -22.98
N ARG A 546 -22.23 -27.79 -22.50
CA ARG A 546 -23.33 -26.96 -21.99
C ARG A 546 -23.92 -27.58 -20.72
N GLY A 547 -24.13 -26.74 -19.71
CA GLY A 547 -24.69 -27.16 -18.42
C GLY A 547 -24.15 -26.29 -17.29
N PRO A 548 -24.34 -26.68 -16.01
CA PRO A 548 -23.59 -26.11 -14.90
C PRO A 548 -22.10 -26.42 -15.13
N GLY A 549 -21.44 -25.51 -15.83
CA GLY A 549 -20.10 -25.72 -16.35
C GLY A 549 -19.04 -25.65 -15.26
N PRO A 550 -17.89 -26.30 -15.46
CA PRO A 550 -16.76 -26.08 -14.57
C PRO A 550 -16.40 -24.59 -14.53
N ALA A 551 -16.19 -24.02 -13.35
CA ALA A 551 -15.49 -22.76 -13.22
C ALA A 551 -14.05 -22.97 -13.69
N PHE A 552 -13.57 -22.11 -14.60
CA PHE A 552 -12.14 -21.97 -14.92
C PHE A 552 -11.41 -23.27 -15.37
N PRO A 553 -11.89 -24.00 -16.39
CA PRO A 553 -11.25 -25.25 -16.80
C PRO A 553 -9.85 -25.05 -17.38
N GLU A 554 -8.94 -26.00 -17.17
CA GLU A 554 -7.58 -26.03 -17.71
C GLU A 554 -7.43 -27.12 -18.77
N LEU A 555 -6.79 -26.79 -19.89
CA LEU A 555 -6.47 -27.70 -20.99
C LEU A 555 -5.26 -28.56 -20.61
N SER A 556 -5.35 -29.87 -20.87
CA SER A 556 -4.24 -30.80 -20.66
C SER A 556 -3.05 -30.42 -21.56
N PRO A 557 -1.80 -30.74 -21.14
CA PRO A 557 -0.61 -30.40 -21.93
C PRO A 557 -0.63 -30.94 -23.37
N ASP A 558 -1.33 -32.06 -23.59
CA ASP A 558 -1.51 -32.69 -24.89
C ASP A 558 -2.74 -32.19 -25.68
N GLY A 559 -3.50 -31.24 -25.13
CA GLY A 559 -4.68 -30.65 -25.77
C GLY A 559 -5.91 -31.55 -25.85
N ARG A 560 -5.89 -32.75 -25.24
CA ARG A 560 -6.98 -33.73 -25.40
C ARG A 560 -8.15 -33.54 -24.44
N PHE A 561 -7.92 -32.93 -23.29
CA PHE A 561 -8.91 -32.82 -22.23
C PHE A 561 -8.95 -31.42 -21.61
N LEU A 562 -10.15 -30.98 -21.21
CA LEU A 562 -10.35 -29.86 -20.29
C LEU A 562 -10.76 -30.42 -18.93
N ALA A 563 -10.16 -29.93 -17.84
CA ALA A 563 -10.55 -30.29 -16.48
C ALA A 563 -10.92 -29.06 -15.67
N GLY A 564 -12.00 -29.12 -14.91
CA GLY A 564 -12.41 -28.00 -14.07
C GLY A 564 -13.47 -28.39 -13.03
N THR A 565 -13.68 -27.52 -12.04
CA THR A 565 -14.60 -27.78 -10.92
C THR A 565 -15.97 -27.14 -11.17
N SER A 566 -17.04 -27.92 -11.12
CA SER A 566 -18.43 -27.44 -11.22
C SER A 566 -19.13 -27.44 -9.86
N TYR A 567 -20.13 -26.59 -9.74
CA TYR A 567 -20.92 -26.34 -8.55
C TYR A 567 -22.41 -26.40 -8.90
N ASP A 568 -23.19 -27.08 -8.06
CA ASP A 568 -24.62 -27.20 -8.23
C ASP A 568 -25.34 -27.01 -6.89
N ASP A 569 -25.97 -25.84 -6.69
CA ASP A 569 -26.76 -25.52 -5.49
C ASP A 569 -27.97 -26.45 -5.34
N ARG A 570 -28.54 -26.93 -6.46
CA ARG A 570 -29.74 -27.78 -6.42
C ARG A 570 -29.42 -29.14 -5.86
N SER A 571 -28.33 -29.75 -6.33
CA SER A 571 -27.85 -31.03 -5.79
C SER A 571 -27.01 -30.88 -4.52
N LYS A 572 -26.70 -29.65 -4.09
CA LYS A 572 -25.80 -29.33 -2.98
C LYS A 572 -24.49 -30.13 -3.07
N SER A 573 -23.94 -30.20 -4.28
CA SER A 573 -22.69 -30.90 -4.54
C SER A 573 -21.73 -30.06 -5.37
N SER A 574 -20.45 -30.42 -5.29
CA SER A 574 -19.40 -29.89 -6.15
C SER A 574 -18.67 -31.06 -6.83
N THR A 575 -18.29 -30.88 -8.09
CA THR A 575 -17.71 -31.95 -8.91
C THR A 575 -16.46 -31.48 -9.64
N LEU A 576 -15.50 -32.38 -9.81
CA LEU A 576 -14.40 -32.22 -10.75
C LEU A 576 -14.76 -32.97 -12.04
N ILE A 577 -14.86 -32.24 -13.15
CA ILE A 577 -15.31 -32.76 -14.44
C ILE A 577 -14.14 -32.75 -15.43
N LEU A 578 -14.03 -33.82 -16.21
CA LEU A 578 -13.12 -33.99 -17.33
C LEU A 578 -13.92 -33.99 -18.64
N ILE A 579 -13.59 -33.09 -19.57
CA ILE A 579 -14.28 -32.90 -20.84
C ILE A 579 -13.33 -33.27 -22.00
N PRO A 580 -13.65 -34.30 -22.80
CA PRO A 580 -12.87 -34.63 -24.00
C PRO A 580 -13.04 -33.57 -25.09
N VAL A 581 -11.93 -32.99 -25.57
CA VAL A 581 -11.95 -31.90 -26.57
C VAL A 581 -12.32 -32.40 -27.97
N MET A 582 -11.98 -33.66 -28.28
CA MET A 582 -12.31 -34.29 -29.56
C MET A 582 -13.76 -34.79 -29.66
N GLY A 583 -14.58 -34.52 -28.63
CA GLY A 583 -15.93 -35.06 -28.50
C GLY A 583 -15.98 -36.34 -27.67
N GLY A 584 -17.15 -36.61 -27.11
CA GLY A 584 -17.37 -37.69 -26.14
C GLY A 584 -18.17 -37.19 -24.94
N GLN A 585 -18.56 -38.11 -24.04
CA GLN A 585 -19.27 -37.74 -22.82
C GLN A 585 -18.28 -37.22 -21.76
N PRO A 586 -18.57 -36.07 -21.11
CA PRO A 586 -17.83 -35.62 -19.94
C PRO A 586 -17.83 -36.68 -18.83
N LYS A 587 -16.70 -36.81 -18.13
CA LYS A 587 -16.50 -37.76 -17.02
C LYS A 587 -16.36 -37.01 -15.71
N GLU A 588 -17.09 -37.44 -14.68
CA GLU A 588 -16.85 -36.99 -13.30
C GLU A 588 -15.65 -37.74 -12.73
N LEU A 589 -14.63 -37.00 -12.29
CA LEU A 589 -13.45 -37.55 -11.62
C LEU A 589 -13.65 -37.64 -10.11
N LEU A 590 -14.37 -36.67 -9.53
CA LEU A 590 -14.67 -36.63 -8.10
C LEU A 590 -15.96 -35.85 -7.87
N ARG A 591 -16.81 -36.33 -6.96
CA ARG A 591 -18.01 -35.65 -6.49
C ARG A 591 -17.99 -35.55 -4.97
N LEU A 592 -18.31 -34.37 -4.46
CA LEU A 592 -18.35 -34.06 -3.04
C LEU A 592 -19.74 -33.54 -2.68
N ASN A 593 -20.34 -34.10 -1.62
CA ASN A 593 -21.67 -33.75 -1.12
C ASN A 593 -21.64 -32.48 -0.25
N ASP A 594 -20.80 -31.53 -0.64
CA ASP A 594 -20.74 -30.19 -0.10
C ASP A 594 -20.40 -29.27 -1.26
N PRO A 595 -21.26 -28.31 -1.58
CA PRO A 595 -21.08 -27.51 -2.77
C PRO A 595 -19.99 -26.42 -2.52
N GLN A 596 -19.50 -26.23 -1.29
CA GLN A 596 -18.41 -25.29 -0.97
C GLN A 596 -17.04 -25.94 -0.84
N ARG A 597 -16.91 -27.25 -1.06
CA ARG A 597 -15.65 -27.98 -0.88
C ARG A 597 -14.58 -27.63 -1.90
N PHE A 598 -14.96 -27.49 -3.17
CA PHE A 598 -14.09 -26.85 -4.15
C PHE A 598 -14.21 -25.33 -4.05
N ASP A 599 -13.10 -24.62 -4.24
CA ASP A 599 -13.14 -23.17 -4.40
C ASP A 599 -14.02 -22.82 -5.60
N ARG A 600 -14.93 -21.85 -5.42
CA ARG A 600 -15.78 -21.32 -6.50
C ARG A 600 -14.96 -20.66 -7.60
N TRP A 601 -13.73 -20.26 -7.29
CA TRP A 601 -12.73 -19.76 -8.24
C TRP A 601 -11.67 -20.82 -8.59
N GLY A 602 -11.94 -22.09 -8.28
CA GLY A 602 -11.00 -23.21 -8.20
C GLY A 602 -10.19 -23.43 -9.47
N TYR A 603 -8.98 -22.89 -9.48
CA TYR A 603 -7.98 -23.19 -10.49
C TYR A 603 -7.55 -24.65 -10.36
N VAL A 604 -7.80 -25.43 -11.40
CA VAL A 604 -7.20 -26.76 -11.59
C VAL A 604 -5.81 -26.57 -12.21
N THR A 605 -4.88 -27.49 -11.99
CA THR A 605 -3.65 -27.55 -12.82
C THR A 605 -3.28 -28.97 -13.19
N TRP A 606 -2.77 -29.18 -14.40
CA TRP A 606 -2.34 -30.51 -14.84
C TRP A 606 -0.93 -30.85 -14.37
N THR A 607 -0.69 -32.14 -14.11
CA THR A 607 0.67 -32.66 -14.09
C THR A 607 1.27 -32.61 -15.50
N PRO A 608 2.60 -32.39 -15.65
CA PRO A 608 3.22 -32.26 -16.97
C PRO A 608 3.02 -33.47 -17.90
N ASP A 609 2.83 -34.66 -17.32
CA ASP A 609 2.55 -35.90 -18.06
C ASP A 609 1.08 -36.04 -18.51
N GLY A 610 0.19 -35.11 -18.13
CA GLY A 610 -1.23 -35.12 -18.44
C GLY A 610 -2.03 -36.24 -17.77
N ARG A 611 -1.48 -36.93 -16.76
CA ARG A 611 -2.13 -38.09 -16.12
C ARG A 611 -2.92 -37.76 -14.86
N SER A 612 -2.73 -36.58 -14.30
CA SER A 612 -3.39 -36.17 -13.05
C SER A 612 -3.66 -34.68 -13.05
N VAL A 613 -4.62 -34.28 -12.23
CA VAL A 613 -4.94 -32.88 -11.98
C VAL A 613 -4.77 -32.56 -10.50
N ILE A 614 -4.21 -31.40 -10.20
CA ILE A 614 -4.06 -30.88 -8.84
C ILE A 614 -5.16 -29.85 -8.63
N VAL A 615 -5.92 -30.01 -7.54
CA VAL A 615 -7.04 -29.14 -7.18
C VAL A 615 -6.95 -28.70 -5.72
N PRO A 616 -7.22 -27.42 -5.42
CA PRO A 616 -7.37 -26.95 -4.05
C PRO A 616 -8.72 -27.37 -3.47
N LEU A 617 -8.71 -27.84 -2.22
CA LEU A 617 -9.87 -28.31 -1.47
C LEU A 617 -9.95 -27.54 -0.13
N HIS A 618 -11.12 -26.97 0.19
CA HIS A 618 -11.36 -26.36 1.51
C HIS A 618 -11.43 -27.44 2.60
N GLY A 619 -10.88 -27.14 3.79
CA GLY A 619 -11.02 -28.01 4.98
C GLY A 619 -12.46 -28.08 5.51
N ASP A 620 -12.72 -29.02 6.43
CA ASP A 620 -14.07 -29.31 6.97
C ASP A 620 -14.68 -28.17 7.82
N GLU A 621 -13.89 -27.22 8.31
CA GLU A 621 -14.30 -26.31 9.40
C GLU A 621 -14.62 -24.84 9.05
N SER A 622 -14.58 -24.34 7.80
CA SER A 622 -14.95 -22.91 7.63
C SER A 622 -15.47 -22.45 6.27
N ARG A 623 -16.45 -21.53 6.33
CA ARG A 623 -17.17 -20.86 5.23
C ARG A 623 -16.64 -19.46 4.87
N ALA A 624 -15.48 -19.05 5.38
CA ALA A 624 -14.96 -17.68 5.20
C ALA A 624 -13.97 -17.59 4.02
N ALA A 625 -13.85 -16.44 3.36
CA ALA A 625 -13.02 -16.27 2.14
C ALA A 625 -11.48 -16.27 2.37
N SER A 626 -10.99 -16.70 3.54
CA SER A 626 -9.57 -16.64 3.93
C SER A 626 -9.03 -17.98 4.45
N VAL A 627 -9.38 -19.11 3.81
CA VAL A 627 -9.09 -20.45 4.35
C VAL A 627 -7.83 -21.11 3.78
N SER A 628 -7.18 -21.87 4.64
CA SER A 628 -6.32 -23.02 4.35
C SER A 628 -6.93 -23.93 3.27
N HIS A 629 -6.19 -24.17 2.18
CA HIS A 629 -6.54 -25.20 1.20
C HIS A 629 -5.62 -26.42 1.37
N ASP A 630 -6.20 -27.61 1.28
CA ASP A 630 -5.45 -28.82 1.00
C ASP A 630 -5.30 -28.94 -0.52
N LEU A 631 -4.10 -29.26 -1.01
CA LEU A 631 -3.93 -29.59 -2.42
C LEU A 631 -4.09 -31.09 -2.63
N MET A 632 -4.99 -31.45 -3.53
CA MET A 632 -5.30 -32.84 -3.87
C MET A 632 -4.84 -33.13 -5.31
N LEU A 633 -4.02 -34.16 -5.47
CA LEU A 633 -3.68 -34.75 -6.76
C LEU A 633 -4.67 -35.86 -7.09
N ILE A 634 -5.36 -35.74 -8.22
CA ILE A 634 -6.45 -36.62 -8.66
C ILE A 634 -6.05 -37.25 -10.00
N PRO A 635 -5.76 -38.56 -10.03
CA PRO A 635 -5.50 -39.28 -11.27
C PRO A 635 -6.75 -39.39 -12.16
N ILE A 636 -6.59 -39.15 -13.47
CA ILE A 636 -7.73 -39.23 -14.42
C ILE A 636 -8.14 -40.67 -14.75
N ASP A 637 -7.25 -41.63 -14.46
CA ASP A 637 -7.46 -43.06 -14.64
C ASP A 637 -8.32 -43.72 -13.54
N GLY A 638 -8.70 -42.95 -12.51
CA GLY A 638 -9.58 -43.42 -11.42
C GLY A 638 -8.83 -44.02 -10.23
N ARG A 639 -7.50 -43.97 -10.20
CA ARG A 639 -6.74 -44.24 -8.96
C ARG A 639 -7.15 -43.24 -7.86
N ALA A 640 -6.94 -43.66 -6.61
CA ALA A 640 -7.36 -42.88 -5.45
C ALA A 640 -6.70 -41.48 -5.41
N PRO A 641 -7.46 -40.41 -5.08
CA PRO A 641 -6.91 -39.08 -4.82
C PRO A 641 -5.87 -39.10 -3.69
N ARG A 642 -4.90 -38.19 -3.78
CA ARG A 642 -3.84 -38.06 -2.76
C ARG A 642 -3.63 -36.60 -2.38
N LYS A 643 -3.43 -36.36 -1.09
CA LYS A 643 -3.07 -35.05 -0.55
C LYS A 643 -1.58 -34.75 -0.76
N LEU A 644 -1.26 -33.51 -1.13
CA LEU A 644 0.11 -33.00 -1.24
C LEU A 644 0.48 -32.26 0.04
N GLU A 645 1.68 -32.51 0.56
CA GLU A 645 2.23 -31.89 1.79
C GLU A 645 2.73 -30.45 1.52
N LEU A 646 1.82 -29.57 1.13
CA LEU A 646 2.09 -28.15 0.93
C LEU A 646 1.11 -27.32 1.76
N ASP A 647 1.63 -26.53 2.69
CA ASP A 647 0.82 -25.55 3.43
C ASP A 647 0.52 -24.37 2.51
N THR A 648 -0.74 -24.32 2.04
CA THR A 648 -1.22 -23.29 1.14
C THR A 648 -2.20 -22.33 1.80
N ARG A 649 -2.04 -22.10 3.11
CA ARG A 649 -2.80 -21.07 3.83
C ARG A 649 -2.74 -19.74 3.08
N ASN A 650 -3.94 -19.22 2.76
CA ASN A 650 -4.17 -18.04 1.95
C ASN A 650 -3.66 -18.15 0.50
N LEU A 651 -4.07 -19.12 -0.31
CA LEU A 651 -3.88 -19.01 -1.77
C LEU A 651 -4.66 -17.81 -2.33
N ASN A 652 -4.05 -17.01 -3.20
CA ASN A 652 -4.73 -15.94 -3.93
C ASN A 652 -5.25 -16.45 -5.28
N ARG A 653 -6.12 -15.66 -5.93
CA ARG A 653 -6.55 -15.85 -7.31
C ARG A 653 -5.32 -15.91 -8.23
N GLY A 654 -5.20 -17.00 -8.99
CA GLY A 654 -4.06 -17.27 -9.90
C GLY A 654 -3.67 -18.75 -9.97
N GLY A 655 -4.04 -19.52 -8.94
CA GLY A 655 -3.87 -20.97 -8.89
C GLY A 655 -2.44 -21.42 -8.64
N VAL A 656 -2.30 -22.72 -8.42
CA VAL A 656 -1.03 -23.45 -8.33
C VAL A 656 -0.62 -23.83 -9.75
N ARG A 657 0.66 -23.71 -10.12
CA ARG A 657 1.18 -24.20 -11.41
C ARG A 657 2.36 -25.13 -11.21
N VAL A 658 2.35 -26.25 -11.93
CA VAL A 658 3.43 -27.22 -11.91
C VAL A 658 4.45 -26.86 -12.98
N HIS A 659 5.73 -26.87 -12.62
CA HIS A 659 6.81 -26.71 -13.56
C HIS A 659 6.89 -27.92 -14.51
N PRO A 660 7.30 -27.77 -15.79
CA PRO A 660 7.36 -28.88 -16.74
C PRO A 660 8.21 -30.10 -16.31
N ASP A 661 9.19 -29.90 -15.43
CA ASP A 661 9.98 -31.01 -14.84
C ASP A 661 9.20 -31.89 -13.84
N GLY A 662 8.01 -31.46 -13.40
CA GLY A 662 7.18 -32.16 -12.43
C GLY A 662 7.69 -32.16 -10.99
N ARG A 663 8.73 -31.37 -10.69
CA ARG A 663 9.40 -31.34 -9.36
C ARG A 663 9.25 -29.99 -8.66
N GLN A 664 8.78 -28.98 -9.36
CA GLN A 664 8.60 -27.63 -8.82
C GLN A 664 7.17 -27.14 -9.01
N ILE A 665 6.72 -26.33 -8.06
CA ILE A 665 5.40 -25.71 -8.08
C ILE A 665 5.56 -24.22 -7.76
N ALA A 666 4.88 -23.38 -8.52
CA ALA A 666 4.71 -21.95 -8.23
C ALA A 666 3.27 -21.66 -7.83
N PHE A 667 3.07 -20.81 -6.84
CA PHE A 667 1.74 -20.42 -6.37
C PHE A 667 1.75 -19.02 -5.79
N SER A 668 0.63 -18.31 -5.92
CA SER A 668 0.42 -17.02 -5.29
C SER A 668 -0.20 -17.19 -3.91
N THR A 669 0.42 -16.64 -2.87
CA THR A 669 -0.19 -16.55 -1.55
C THR A 669 -0.78 -15.17 -1.33
N GLY A 670 -2.07 -15.08 -1.04
CA GLY A 670 -2.74 -13.93 -0.47
C GLY A 670 -2.15 -13.61 0.89
N GLY A 671 -1.25 -12.64 0.94
CA GLY A 671 -1.00 -11.91 2.17
C GLY A 671 -2.02 -10.78 2.25
N GLY A 672 -2.55 -10.49 3.43
CA GLY A 672 -3.16 -9.19 3.65
C GLY A 672 -2.18 -8.10 3.19
N ARG A 673 -2.65 -7.11 2.42
CA ARG A 673 -1.86 -5.91 2.10
C ARG A 673 -1.36 -5.33 3.41
N ARG A 674 -0.07 -5.08 3.53
CA ARG A 674 0.49 -4.33 4.65
C ARG A 674 0.78 -2.93 4.19
N SER A 675 0.77 -2.00 5.13
CA SER A 675 1.16 -0.64 4.88
C SER A 675 2.39 -0.34 5.74
N GLU A 676 3.33 0.41 5.18
CA GLU A 676 4.42 1.03 5.95
C GLU A 676 4.32 2.54 5.83
N VAL A 677 4.46 3.23 6.95
CA VAL A 677 4.54 4.70 6.97
C VAL A 677 6.01 5.12 7.00
N TRP A 678 6.34 6.05 6.12
CA TRP A 678 7.65 6.67 6.00
C TRP A 678 7.53 8.18 6.25
N VAL A 679 8.60 8.75 6.79
CA VAL A 679 8.72 10.19 6.97
C VAL A 679 9.94 10.71 6.22
N LEU A 680 9.75 11.81 5.49
CA LEU A 680 10.80 12.59 4.86
C LEU A 680 10.89 13.96 5.57
N GLU A 681 12.06 14.26 6.12
CA GLU A 681 12.33 15.45 6.91
C GLU A 681 13.49 16.24 6.26
N ASN A 682 13.57 17.54 6.55
CA ASN A 682 14.67 18.43 6.11
C ASN A 682 14.89 18.50 4.59
N PHE A 683 13.84 18.30 3.78
CA PHE A 683 13.91 18.38 2.31
C PHE A 683 13.48 19.74 1.75
N LEU A 684 12.88 20.60 2.58
CA LEU A 684 12.50 21.95 2.21
C LEU A 684 13.64 22.92 2.57
N PRO A 685 13.90 23.94 1.74
CA PRO A 685 14.91 24.94 2.05
C PRO A 685 14.55 25.69 3.34
N THR A 686 15.53 25.92 4.20
CA THR A 686 15.35 26.72 5.42
C THR A 686 15.00 28.16 5.04
N PRO A 687 13.94 28.77 5.61
CA PRO A 687 13.62 30.16 5.36
C PRO A 687 14.82 31.05 5.73
N GLY A 688 15.43 31.70 4.74
CA GLY A 688 16.57 32.61 4.94
C GLY A 688 17.92 32.18 4.34
N ALA A 689 18.01 31.03 3.67
CA ALA A 689 19.25 30.58 3.00
C ALA A 689 19.50 31.19 1.60
N ALA A 690 18.76 32.25 1.23
CA ALA A 690 19.10 33.09 0.10
C ALA A 690 19.91 34.30 0.59
N LYS A 691 21.22 34.25 0.37
CA LYS A 691 22.07 35.44 0.24
C LYS A 691 22.68 35.44 -1.15
#